data_AF-A0A176YS69-F1
#
_entry.id   AF-A0A176YS69-F1
#
_cell.length_a   1.000
_cell.length_b   1.000
_cell.length_c   1.000
_cell.angle_alpha   90.00
_cell.angle_beta   90.00
_cell.angle_gamma   90.00
#
_symmetry.space_group_name_H-M   'P 1'
#
loop_
_entity.id
_entity.type
_entity.pdbx_description
1 polymer ?
#
loop_
_entity_poly.entity_id
_entity_poly.type
_entity_poly.pdbx_seq_one_letter_code
_entity_poly.pdbx_strand_id
1 'polypeptide(L)'
;MSFNLSSAPFSSTSLWNQQVNTGATYTPINWPTSTGYNYGVTWAQTGFPVYVASSSDPVVQVSVPASWGWPGGTVSVHVPAGATGQPGGTSPWDSVPDNPIIVIDGDTAYNFWRFNRTSDTTATAQSYGEANVVTGTGWGSFQTPTAANNWQSSLGAGVGAAGNSELGGLLVQAQTDTGTIDHALELALDTSLLKPGYVAPAIADDGRNSSGTVQEGQLLAISPGTPMPSGLSPLGQEVFRALQQYGAYVTENGNAGTYLRAQANAYDAATMSALNTDLNTLLPMLKAVSGGSPTTSPPATTPAVTQATASPATGIEHAGDTITLALGFNEAVTVTGTPTLSLNDGNTATYAGGSGTSTLTFKTTVAATDANTSALAITGVNLPTGASIKDAGGLAANLSGAVKTFTGLQIDPVLPAVTQATTSPGTGTEHVGDTVTLTLGFNEAVTVSGTPTLSLNDGATATYVGGSGTSALTFKTTVASTDTNTSALAITGVNLPSGASIKDSSGVAANLSGAVKTFTGLQIDPTSSPSAPTNPTSPAVTQATASPGTGTEHVGDTVTLTLGFNEAVTVSGTPTLSLNDGDVATYVSGSGTNALNFRTTVASTDTSVSALAITGVNLPSGSSIKDAGGLAADLSGAVKTFSGLQISTASTTPTTPTTPTTPTPPSIAPVLTIADPTLSVNGQGGTVDLGVKVTTTDPNDVVTVNITGLPGYETITDKLDGQTFKGKSVTLTAAQVDSGLTLQSNYKGNSDPVSTLTLTATAKDPVTGDVTTSAPQTITVKDPRPATAATTTSQQTSTVTTSQPTTVTTPTSPQTTPVTDPSPSTGTNTGWWGQHRDLISGGGTTTPRDGQGFESWGRHRDSIASDGTTTPATGTSTGLAGEGSALLSEIRDLVANRGVATSASPITAADTSHASGSTASSLASQSFALLNQYMAGNTGRVDPGQIVAAVSNGNTWAQGSSFLTRPQH
;
A
#
# COMPACT_ATOMS: atom_id res chain seq x y z
N MET A 1 -30.89 1.63 -5.91
CA MET A 1 -29.64 2.30 -5.54
C MET A 1 -28.52 1.29 -5.80
N SER A 2 -27.47 1.25 -5.00
CA SER A 2 -26.58 0.10 -4.91
C SER A 2 -26.36 -0.14 -3.42
N PHE A 3 -26.70 -1.34 -2.95
CA PHE A 3 -26.56 -1.69 -1.54
C PHE A 3 -25.09 -1.83 -1.16
N ASN A 4 -24.69 -1.20 -0.05
CA ASN A 4 -23.34 -1.28 0.48
C ASN A 4 -23.25 -2.40 1.52
N LEU A 5 -22.37 -3.39 1.31
CA LEU A 5 -22.12 -4.48 2.26
C LEU A 5 -21.67 -4.00 3.65
N SER A 6 -21.14 -2.78 3.80
CA SER A 6 -20.80 -2.21 5.12
C SER A 6 -21.99 -1.61 5.87
N SER A 7 -23.23 -1.89 5.44
CA SER A 7 -24.46 -1.42 6.09
C SER A 7 -25.31 -2.61 6.54
N ALA A 8 -26.19 -2.39 7.51
CA ALA A 8 -27.16 -3.42 7.93
C ALA A 8 -28.16 -3.68 6.77
N PRO A 9 -28.36 -4.94 6.36
CA PRO A 9 -29.27 -5.26 5.27
C PRO A 9 -30.74 -5.10 5.70
N PHE A 10 -31.62 -4.84 4.73
CA PHE A 10 -33.06 -4.66 4.89
C PHE A 10 -33.48 -3.31 5.53
N SER A 11 -34.78 -3.03 5.50
CA SER A 11 -35.33 -1.77 6.05
C SER A 11 -35.01 -1.61 7.53
N SER A 12 -34.97 -0.37 8.04
CA SER A 12 -34.81 -0.10 9.47
C SER A 12 -35.96 -0.64 10.34
N THR A 13 -37.09 -1.00 9.71
CA THR A 13 -38.23 -1.69 10.31
C THR A 13 -38.14 -3.23 10.24
N SER A 14 -37.11 -3.79 9.59
CA SER A 14 -36.80 -5.22 9.69
C SER A 14 -36.49 -5.60 11.14
N LEU A 15 -37.00 -6.75 11.57
CA LEU A 15 -36.65 -7.32 12.87
C LEU A 15 -35.17 -7.69 13.00
N TRP A 16 -34.44 -7.86 11.89
CA TRP A 16 -32.97 -7.93 11.94
C TRP A 16 -32.36 -6.62 12.47
N ASN A 17 -32.95 -5.46 12.16
CA ASN A 17 -32.41 -4.14 12.47
C ASN A 17 -33.06 -3.49 13.70
N GLN A 18 -33.89 -4.24 14.45
CA GLN A 18 -34.52 -3.79 15.69
C GLN A 18 -33.71 -4.26 16.91
N GLN A 19 -33.53 -3.39 17.89
CA GLN A 19 -32.90 -3.77 19.16
C GLN A 19 -33.82 -4.67 19.99
N VAL A 20 -33.24 -5.39 20.97
CA VAL A 20 -34.03 -6.18 21.90
C VAL A 20 -34.96 -5.28 22.71
N ASN A 21 -36.27 -5.54 22.64
CA ASN A 21 -37.33 -4.76 23.28
C ASN A 21 -36.99 -4.29 24.71
N THR A 22 -37.20 -3.00 24.97
CA THR A 22 -37.05 -2.43 26.31
C THR A 22 -38.01 -3.13 27.29
N GLY A 23 -37.45 -3.66 28.38
CA GLY A 23 -38.22 -4.42 29.39
C GLY A 23 -38.53 -5.87 29.00
N ALA A 24 -37.86 -6.44 27.99
CA ALA A 24 -37.96 -7.87 27.69
C ALA A 24 -37.54 -8.77 28.86
N THR A 25 -38.15 -9.96 28.92
CA THR A 25 -37.82 -11.03 29.86
C THR A 25 -36.82 -12.00 29.23
N TYR A 26 -35.78 -12.37 29.98
CA TYR A 26 -34.67 -13.21 29.52
C TYR A 26 -34.64 -14.54 30.27
N THR A 27 -35.23 -15.57 29.68
CA THR A 27 -35.38 -16.90 30.29
C THR A 27 -34.14 -17.76 30.04
N PRO A 28 -33.49 -18.32 31.07
CA PRO A 28 -32.34 -19.22 30.89
C PRO A 28 -32.65 -20.43 30.01
N ILE A 29 -31.67 -20.83 29.20
CA ILE A 29 -31.68 -22.06 28.39
C ILE A 29 -30.73 -23.07 29.04
N ASN A 30 -31.11 -24.34 29.04
CA ASN A 30 -30.28 -25.44 29.54
C ASN A 30 -29.24 -25.85 28.48
N TRP A 31 -28.30 -24.95 28.20
CA TRP A 31 -27.25 -25.16 27.21
C TRP A 31 -26.46 -26.46 27.46
N PRO A 32 -26.17 -27.25 26.41
CA PRO A 32 -25.19 -28.32 26.48
C PRO A 32 -23.86 -27.87 27.11
N THR A 33 -23.15 -28.80 27.75
CA THR A 33 -21.77 -28.51 28.19
C THR A 33 -20.89 -28.28 26.95
N SER A 34 -20.03 -27.25 26.97
CA SER A 34 -19.08 -27.05 25.88
C SER A 34 -18.12 -28.23 25.76
N THR A 35 -17.95 -28.73 24.53
CA THR A 35 -16.96 -29.74 24.14
C THR A 35 -15.71 -29.11 23.51
N GLY A 36 -15.67 -27.78 23.41
CA GLY A 36 -14.75 -27.02 22.56
C GLY A 36 -15.17 -26.93 21.08
N TYR A 37 -16.15 -27.72 20.65
CA TYR A 37 -16.53 -27.87 19.22
C TYR A 37 -18.03 -27.71 18.93
N ASN A 38 -18.90 -27.83 19.94
CA ASN A 38 -20.37 -27.67 19.79
C ASN A 38 -20.83 -26.20 19.85
N TYR A 39 -19.91 -25.25 19.91
CA TYR A 39 -20.16 -23.81 19.80
C TYR A 39 -19.14 -23.20 18.84
N GLY A 40 -19.58 -22.34 17.92
CA GLY A 40 -18.67 -21.81 16.90
C GLY A 40 -19.33 -20.99 15.80
N VAL A 41 -18.64 -20.88 14.66
CA VAL A 41 -19.09 -20.14 13.47
C VAL A 41 -18.97 -21.00 12.20
N THR A 42 -20.01 -21.01 11.35
CA THR A 42 -19.96 -21.65 10.03
C THR A 42 -19.36 -20.71 8.99
N TRP A 43 -18.24 -21.14 8.40
CA TRP A 43 -17.45 -20.34 7.45
C TRP A 43 -16.98 -21.20 6.26
N ALA A 44 -15.84 -21.88 6.38
CA ALA A 44 -15.12 -22.46 5.23
C ALA A 44 -15.78 -23.67 4.50
N GLN A 45 -16.84 -24.29 5.04
CA GLN A 45 -17.56 -25.41 4.39
C GLN A 45 -19.09 -25.31 4.48
N THR A 46 -19.60 -24.37 5.28
CA THR A 46 -21.02 -24.25 5.67
C THR A 46 -21.45 -22.79 5.90
N GLY A 47 -20.59 -21.83 5.56
CA GLY A 47 -20.91 -20.40 5.45
C GLY A 47 -21.35 -20.02 4.04
N PHE A 48 -21.81 -18.78 3.88
CA PHE A 48 -22.38 -18.28 2.62
C PHE A 48 -21.38 -17.33 1.94
N PRO A 49 -20.98 -17.54 0.68
CA PRO A 49 -20.20 -16.57 -0.07
C PRO A 49 -21.14 -15.49 -0.61
N VAL A 50 -20.78 -14.22 -0.36
CA VAL A 50 -21.58 -13.06 -0.76
C VAL A 50 -20.87 -12.32 -1.87
N TYR A 51 -21.59 -12.01 -2.95
CA TYR A 51 -21.10 -11.26 -4.09
C TYR A 51 -22.01 -10.06 -4.36
N VAL A 52 -21.45 -8.87 -4.54
CA VAL A 52 -22.18 -7.72 -5.09
C VAL A 52 -21.91 -7.68 -6.59
N ALA A 53 -22.98 -7.59 -7.38
CA ALA A 53 -22.90 -7.53 -8.83
C ALA A 53 -22.85 -6.09 -9.34
N SER A 54 -22.13 -5.89 -10.44
CA SER A 54 -22.12 -4.66 -11.22
C SER A 54 -22.97 -4.79 -12.49
N SER A 55 -23.40 -3.68 -13.06
CA SER A 55 -24.04 -3.65 -14.39
C SER A 55 -23.11 -4.02 -15.56
N SER A 56 -21.86 -4.39 -15.26
CA SER A 56 -20.86 -4.92 -16.21
C SER A 56 -20.64 -6.43 -16.07
N ASP A 57 -21.17 -7.06 -15.03
CA ASP A 57 -21.10 -8.51 -14.85
C ASP A 57 -22.07 -9.23 -15.79
N PRO A 58 -21.77 -10.48 -16.18
CA PRO A 58 -22.65 -11.22 -17.09
C PRO A 58 -23.99 -11.55 -16.43
N VAL A 59 -25.08 -11.30 -17.15
CA VAL A 59 -26.42 -11.74 -16.76
C VAL A 59 -26.50 -13.26 -16.88
N VAL A 60 -26.61 -13.94 -15.75
CA VAL A 60 -26.80 -15.38 -15.65
C VAL A 60 -28.27 -15.72 -15.63
N GLN A 61 -28.65 -16.66 -16.50
CA GLN A 61 -29.92 -17.35 -16.50
C GLN A 61 -29.84 -18.53 -15.52
N VAL A 62 -30.35 -18.36 -14.30
CA VAL A 62 -30.35 -19.39 -13.25
C VAL A 62 -31.66 -20.19 -13.33
N SER A 63 -31.61 -21.44 -13.80
CA SER A 63 -32.79 -22.29 -13.83
C SER A 63 -33.05 -22.94 -12.47
N VAL A 64 -34.31 -22.87 -12.01
CA VAL A 64 -34.74 -23.26 -10.66
C VAL A 64 -36.08 -24.01 -10.67
N PRO A 65 -36.26 -25.06 -9.84
CA PRO A 65 -37.55 -25.68 -9.63
C PRO A 65 -38.43 -24.85 -8.67
N ALA A 66 -39.72 -25.16 -8.62
CA ALA A 66 -40.62 -24.54 -7.63
C ALA A 66 -40.22 -24.95 -6.21
N SER A 67 -39.97 -23.97 -5.33
CA SER A 67 -39.41 -24.17 -3.99
C SER A 67 -39.66 -22.94 -3.12
N TRP A 68 -39.80 -23.09 -1.79
CA TRP A 68 -39.97 -21.99 -0.82
C TRP A 68 -41.03 -20.94 -1.23
N GLY A 69 -42.18 -21.39 -1.74
CA GLY A 69 -43.28 -20.54 -2.25
C GLY A 69 -43.03 -19.87 -3.61
N TRP A 70 -41.82 -19.95 -4.16
CA TRP A 70 -41.47 -19.42 -5.49
C TRP A 70 -41.85 -20.39 -6.61
N PRO A 71 -42.36 -19.89 -7.76
CA PRO A 71 -42.61 -20.71 -8.95
C PRO A 71 -41.28 -21.14 -9.61
N GLY A 72 -41.27 -22.34 -10.20
CA GLY A 72 -40.13 -22.80 -10.99
C GLY A 72 -40.02 -22.07 -12.33
N GLY A 73 -38.79 -21.86 -12.81
CA GLY A 73 -38.52 -21.09 -14.02
C GLY A 73 -37.04 -20.76 -14.20
N THR A 74 -36.78 -19.54 -14.65
CA THR A 74 -35.43 -19.00 -14.84
C THR A 74 -35.35 -17.61 -14.23
N VAL A 75 -34.44 -17.41 -13.28
CA VAL A 75 -34.13 -16.10 -12.70
C VAL A 75 -33.02 -15.45 -13.53
N SER A 76 -33.15 -14.16 -13.86
CA SER A 76 -32.09 -13.37 -14.50
C SER A 76 -31.40 -12.50 -13.46
N VAL A 77 -30.10 -12.73 -13.23
CA VAL A 77 -29.30 -12.00 -12.22
C VAL A 77 -27.94 -11.68 -12.81
N HIS A 78 -27.39 -10.49 -12.60
CA HIS A 78 -25.96 -10.24 -12.85
C HIS A 78 -25.14 -11.02 -11.83
N VAL A 79 -24.24 -11.92 -12.26
CA VAL A 79 -23.44 -12.74 -11.33
C VAL A 79 -21.95 -12.66 -11.72
N PRO A 80 -21.07 -12.09 -10.87
CA PRO A 80 -19.69 -11.82 -11.22
C PRO A 80 -18.93 -13.00 -11.83
N ALA A 81 -18.03 -12.72 -12.77
CA ALA A 81 -17.29 -13.75 -13.49
C ALA A 81 -16.53 -14.68 -12.51
N GLY A 82 -16.70 -16.00 -12.66
CA GLY A 82 -16.12 -17.00 -11.76
C GLY A 82 -16.78 -17.14 -10.38
N ALA A 83 -17.79 -16.32 -10.01
CA ALA A 83 -18.52 -16.49 -8.76
C ALA A 83 -19.30 -17.82 -8.74
N THR A 84 -19.24 -18.52 -7.60
CA THR A 84 -19.78 -19.86 -7.35
C THR A 84 -20.23 -19.99 -5.89
N GLY A 85 -21.11 -20.96 -5.61
CA GLY A 85 -21.45 -21.30 -4.23
C GLY A 85 -20.32 -22.01 -3.49
N GLN A 86 -20.36 -21.97 -2.15
CA GLN A 86 -19.31 -22.54 -1.30
C GLN A 86 -19.30 -24.07 -1.43
N PRO A 87 -18.19 -24.73 -1.80
CA PRO A 87 -18.15 -26.18 -2.01
C PRO A 87 -18.64 -26.98 -0.80
N GLY A 88 -19.89 -27.45 -0.87
CA GLY A 88 -20.55 -28.18 0.21
C GLY A 88 -20.02 -29.61 0.35
N GLY A 89 -19.99 -30.12 1.59
CA GLY A 89 -19.64 -31.52 1.84
C GLY A 89 -20.71 -32.47 1.32
N THR A 90 -20.34 -33.44 0.47
CA THR A 90 -21.27 -34.48 0.01
C THR A 90 -21.59 -35.46 1.14
N SER A 91 -22.87 -35.74 1.36
CA SER A 91 -23.34 -36.75 2.30
C SER A 91 -23.14 -38.17 1.72
N PRO A 92 -22.92 -39.21 2.55
CA PRO A 92 -23.01 -40.61 2.09
C PRO A 92 -24.34 -40.99 1.44
N TRP A 93 -25.38 -40.16 1.64
CA TRP A 93 -26.74 -40.34 1.11
C TRP A 93 -27.14 -39.30 0.06
N ASP A 94 -26.30 -38.28 -0.19
CA ASP A 94 -26.53 -37.25 -1.20
C ASP A 94 -25.20 -36.75 -1.78
N SER A 95 -24.98 -37.07 -3.06
CA SER A 95 -23.76 -36.73 -3.79
C SER A 95 -23.79 -35.35 -4.45
N VAL A 96 -24.84 -34.54 -4.24
CA VAL A 96 -24.93 -33.17 -4.76
C VAL A 96 -24.42 -32.18 -3.69
N PRO A 97 -23.32 -31.43 -3.94
CA PRO A 97 -22.84 -30.41 -3.01
C PRO A 97 -23.87 -29.29 -2.78
N ASP A 98 -24.04 -28.88 -1.52
CA ASP A 98 -25.07 -27.90 -1.13
C ASP A 98 -24.85 -26.48 -1.67
N ASN A 99 -23.62 -26.13 -2.08
CA ASN A 99 -23.23 -24.93 -2.81
C ASN A 99 -24.13 -23.69 -2.61
N PRO A 100 -24.26 -23.15 -1.38
CA PRO A 100 -24.99 -21.92 -1.15
C PRO A 100 -24.24 -20.72 -1.74
N ILE A 101 -24.97 -19.72 -2.25
CA ILE A 101 -24.44 -18.42 -2.68
C ILE A 101 -25.46 -17.31 -2.41
N ILE A 102 -24.96 -16.13 -2.05
CA ILE A 102 -25.76 -14.90 -2.00
C ILE A 102 -25.22 -13.93 -3.07
N VAL A 103 -26.08 -13.48 -3.97
CA VAL A 103 -25.75 -12.47 -5.01
C VAL A 103 -26.64 -11.25 -4.82
N ILE A 104 -26.03 -10.09 -4.61
CA ILE A 104 -26.74 -8.81 -4.50
C ILE A 104 -26.67 -8.09 -5.84
N ASP A 105 -27.81 -7.98 -6.52
CA ASP A 105 -27.97 -7.30 -7.80
C ASP A 105 -28.86 -6.06 -7.60
N GLY A 106 -28.26 -4.87 -7.73
CA GLY A 106 -28.90 -3.60 -7.44
C GLY A 106 -29.33 -3.44 -5.98
N ASP A 107 -30.64 -3.57 -5.74
CA ASP A 107 -31.28 -3.51 -4.42
C ASP A 107 -31.85 -4.87 -3.97
N THR A 108 -31.58 -5.99 -4.67
CA THR A 108 -32.12 -7.32 -4.36
C THR A 108 -31.00 -8.31 -4.03
N ALA A 109 -31.10 -8.99 -2.88
CA ALA A 109 -30.28 -10.15 -2.56
C ALA A 109 -30.99 -11.43 -3.01
N TYR A 110 -30.32 -12.22 -3.85
CA TYR A 110 -30.70 -13.55 -4.28
C TYR A 110 -29.91 -14.59 -3.49
N ASN A 111 -30.60 -15.39 -2.68
CA ASN A 111 -30.02 -16.55 -2.00
C ASN A 111 -30.34 -17.80 -2.84
N PHE A 112 -29.32 -18.52 -3.29
CA PHE A 112 -29.48 -19.77 -4.07
C PHE A 112 -28.88 -20.95 -3.32
N TRP A 113 -29.61 -22.06 -3.26
CA TRP A 113 -29.14 -23.33 -2.72
C TRP A 113 -28.82 -24.33 -3.83
N ARG A 114 -27.72 -25.08 -3.67
CA ARG A 114 -27.12 -25.97 -4.66
C ARG A 114 -26.81 -25.27 -5.98
N PHE A 115 -26.23 -24.08 -5.90
CA PHE A 115 -25.87 -23.30 -7.07
C PHE A 115 -24.72 -23.97 -7.84
N ASN A 116 -24.94 -24.14 -9.14
CA ASN A 116 -24.02 -24.77 -10.07
C ASN A 116 -23.97 -23.93 -11.36
N ARG A 117 -22.87 -23.19 -11.54
CA ARG A 117 -22.65 -22.37 -12.72
C ARG A 117 -22.21 -23.25 -13.89
N THR A 118 -22.95 -23.20 -14.99
CA THR A 118 -22.70 -24.06 -16.17
C THR A 118 -22.04 -23.29 -17.33
N SER A 119 -22.14 -21.96 -17.34
CA SER A 119 -21.35 -21.07 -18.21
C SER A 119 -21.29 -19.65 -17.63
N ASP A 120 -20.66 -18.71 -18.32
CA ASP A 120 -20.69 -17.30 -17.93
C ASP A 120 -22.11 -16.71 -17.87
N THR A 121 -23.06 -17.26 -18.64
CA THR A 121 -24.45 -16.76 -18.76
C THR A 121 -25.53 -17.77 -18.33
N THR A 122 -25.17 -18.95 -17.83
CA THR A 122 -26.14 -19.98 -17.39
C THR A 122 -25.73 -20.67 -16.08
N ALA A 123 -26.71 -20.96 -15.24
CA ALA A 123 -26.55 -21.74 -14.02
C ALA A 123 -27.82 -22.53 -13.67
N THR A 124 -27.72 -23.40 -12.68
CA THR A 124 -28.84 -24.12 -12.06
C THR A 124 -28.76 -23.99 -10.54
N ALA A 125 -29.89 -23.93 -9.86
CA ALA A 125 -29.97 -24.08 -8.40
C ALA A 125 -31.17 -24.97 -8.01
N GLN A 126 -31.07 -25.69 -6.89
CA GLN A 126 -32.16 -26.56 -6.40
C GLN A 126 -33.23 -25.77 -5.64
N SER A 127 -32.89 -24.59 -5.13
CA SER A 127 -33.85 -23.64 -4.54
C SER A 127 -33.34 -22.21 -4.61
N TYR A 128 -34.25 -21.25 -4.50
CA TYR A 128 -33.90 -19.84 -4.30
C TYR A 128 -34.92 -19.09 -3.45
N GLY A 129 -34.50 -17.95 -2.92
CA GLY A 129 -35.39 -16.91 -2.39
C GLY A 129 -34.74 -15.53 -2.55
N GLU A 130 -35.53 -14.51 -2.84
CA GLU A 130 -35.07 -13.13 -3.01
C GLU A 130 -35.65 -12.19 -1.95
N ALA A 131 -34.87 -11.18 -1.57
CA ALA A 131 -35.30 -10.12 -0.67
C ALA A 131 -34.67 -8.76 -1.02
N ASN A 132 -35.47 -7.70 -1.05
CA ASN A 132 -34.96 -6.35 -1.31
C ASN A 132 -34.20 -5.81 -0.09
N VAL A 133 -32.91 -5.55 -0.23
CA VAL A 133 -31.98 -5.19 0.86
C VAL A 133 -32.09 -3.75 1.36
N VAL A 134 -32.98 -2.93 0.78
CA VAL A 134 -33.22 -1.54 1.22
C VAL A 134 -34.62 -1.37 1.85
N THR A 135 -35.63 -2.06 1.31
CA THR A 135 -37.05 -1.87 1.67
C THR A 135 -37.75 -3.12 2.19
N GLY A 136 -37.16 -4.30 1.98
CA GLY A 136 -37.69 -5.57 2.50
C GLY A 136 -37.47 -5.75 4.00
N THR A 137 -37.89 -6.91 4.50
CA THR A 137 -37.75 -7.33 5.90
C THR A 137 -36.62 -8.34 6.12
N GLY A 138 -36.15 -9.03 5.08
CA GLY A 138 -35.24 -10.19 5.23
C GLY A 138 -35.91 -11.43 5.84
N TRP A 139 -37.23 -11.43 5.97
CA TRP A 139 -38.06 -12.53 6.48
C TRP A 139 -39.15 -12.86 5.46
N GLY A 140 -39.45 -14.15 5.29
CA GLY A 140 -40.48 -14.63 4.38
C GLY A 140 -41.90 -14.22 4.80
N SER A 141 -42.89 -14.52 3.95
CA SER A 141 -44.28 -14.11 4.14
C SER A 141 -45.29 -15.17 3.71
N PHE A 142 -46.46 -15.21 4.35
CA PHE A 142 -47.55 -16.10 3.94
C PHE A 142 -48.32 -15.52 2.75
N GLN A 143 -48.39 -16.27 1.66
CA GLN A 143 -49.13 -15.91 0.44
C GLN A 143 -50.65 -15.99 0.64
N THR A 144 -51.11 -16.82 1.59
CA THR A 144 -52.51 -16.89 2.02
C THR A 144 -52.61 -16.96 3.55
N PRO A 145 -53.53 -16.25 4.23
CA PRO A 145 -53.63 -16.22 5.71
C PRO A 145 -54.12 -17.52 6.39
N THR A 146 -54.07 -18.67 5.72
CA THR A 146 -54.59 -19.95 6.24
C THR A 146 -53.47 -20.83 6.76
N ALA A 147 -53.55 -21.23 8.04
CA ALA A 147 -52.52 -21.99 8.76
C ALA A 147 -52.43 -23.49 8.34
N ALA A 148 -52.30 -23.75 7.03
CA ALA A 148 -51.92 -25.06 6.50
C ALA A 148 -50.42 -25.04 6.20
N ASN A 149 -49.68 -25.93 6.85
CA ASN A 149 -48.22 -26.04 6.75
C ASN A 149 -47.77 -26.71 5.44
N ASN A 150 -47.88 -25.98 4.32
CA ASN A 150 -47.26 -26.38 3.06
C ASN A 150 -46.33 -25.29 2.50
N TRP A 151 -45.23 -25.71 1.91
CA TRP A 151 -44.21 -24.87 1.25
C TRP A 151 -44.70 -24.15 -0.03
N GLN A 152 -46.02 -24.14 -0.27
CA GLN A 152 -46.71 -23.54 -1.41
C GLN A 152 -47.65 -22.40 -1.00
N SER A 153 -47.74 -22.08 0.30
CA SER A 153 -48.46 -20.92 0.85
C SER A 153 -47.55 -19.93 1.58
N SER A 154 -46.23 -20.13 1.52
CA SER A 154 -45.22 -19.36 2.27
C SER A 154 -44.01 -19.04 1.38
N LEU A 155 -43.81 -17.75 1.07
CA LEU A 155 -42.76 -17.23 0.20
C LEU A 155 -41.50 -16.92 1.02
N GLY A 156 -40.41 -17.64 0.80
CA GLY A 156 -39.14 -17.44 1.49
C GLY A 156 -38.38 -16.20 1.01
N ALA A 157 -37.77 -15.47 1.95
CA ALA A 157 -36.86 -14.35 1.65
C ALA A 157 -35.45 -14.81 1.25
N GLY A 158 -35.16 -16.10 1.44
CA GLY A 158 -33.92 -16.81 1.09
C GLY A 158 -34.15 -18.31 1.16
N VAL A 159 -33.11 -19.08 1.50
CA VAL A 159 -33.15 -20.56 1.50
C VAL A 159 -32.81 -21.20 2.85
N GLY A 160 -32.72 -20.40 3.93
CA GLY A 160 -32.62 -20.89 5.32
C GLY A 160 -33.94 -21.48 5.84
N ALA A 161 -33.86 -22.49 6.72
CA ALA A 161 -35.03 -23.30 7.11
C ALA A 161 -36.22 -22.49 7.68
N ALA A 162 -35.97 -21.42 8.42
CA ALA A 162 -37.00 -20.51 8.94
C ALA A 162 -37.69 -19.63 7.87
N GLY A 163 -37.22 -19.65 6.62
CA GLY A 163 -37.71 -18.83 5.49
C GLY A 163 -37.15 -17.40 5.45
N ASN A 164 -36.08 -17.12 6.20
CA ASN A 164 -35.34 -15.86 6.15
C ASN A 164 -34.44 -15.75 4.91
N SER A 165 -33.97 -14.53 4.64
CA SER A 165 -32.75 -14.30 3.87
C SER A 165 -31.56 -14.48 4.79
N GLU A 166 -30.60 -15.33 4.41
CA GLU A 166 -29.41 -15.63 5.22
C GLU A 166 -28.52 -14.40 5.39
N LEU A 167 -28.55 -13.47 4.42
CA LEU A 167 -27.86 -12.17 4.55
C LEU A 167 -28.29 -11.38 5.80
N GLY A 168 -29.51 -11.60 6.33
CA GLY A 168 -30.07 -10.80 7.42
C GLY A 168 -29.37 -10.91 8.77
N GLY A 169 -28.72 -12.04 9.03
CA GLY A 169 -27.96 -12.28 10.26
C GLY A 169 -26.55 -12.81 10.03
N LEU A 170 -26.10 -12.85 8.77
CA LEU A 170 -24.73 -13.24 8.40
C LEU A 170 -23.73 -12.21 8.91
N LEU A 171 -22.62 -12.67 9.51
CA LEU A 171 -21.46 -11.81 9.73
C LEU A 171 -20.80 -11.50 8.38
N VAL A 172 -20.90 -10.26 7.90
CA VAL A 172 -20.27 -9.78 6.65
C VAL A 172 -19.05 -8.93 6.98
N GLN A 173 -17.88 -9.22 6.38
CA GLN A 173 -16.63 -8.60 6.82
C GLN A 173 -16.63 -7.08 6.65
N ALA A 174 -17.23 -6.57 5.57
CA ALA A 174 -17.35 -5.14 5.33
C ALA A 174 -18.13 -4.39 6.44
N GLN A 175 -18.94 -5.09 7.24
CA GLN A 175 -19.60 -4.51 8.42
C GLN A 175 -18.65 -4.52 9.62
N THR A 176 -18.04 -5.68 9.94
CA THR A 176 -17.14 -5.84 11.09
C THR A 176 -15.89 -4.95 10.98
N ASP A 177 -15.40 -4.70 9.76
CA ASP A 177 -14.30 -3.77 9.50
C ASP A 177 -14.64 -2.30 9.90
N THR A 178 -15.91 -1.97 10.17
CA THR A 178 -16.33 -0.68 10.75
C THR A 178 -16.22 -0.61 12.28
N GLY A 179 -16.10 -1.77 12.95
CA GLY A 179 -16.10 -1.91 14.42
C GLY A 179 -17.50 -1.97 15.06
N THR A 180 -18.58 -2.04 14.27
CA THR A 180 -19.95 -2.30 14.77
C THR A 180 -20.67 -3.36 13.95
N ILE A 181 -21.63 -4.02 14.59
CA ILE A 181 -22.59 -4.94 13.99
C ILE A 181 -23.97 -4.45 14.44
N ASP A 182 -24.64 -3.70 13.57
CA ASP A 182 -25.85 -2.94 13.90
C ASP A 182 -27.16 -3.68 13.56
N HIS A 183 -27.13 -5.01 13.64
CA HIS A 183 -28.27 -5.91 13.44
C HIS A 183 -28.15 -7.19 14.30
N ALA A 184 -29.24 -7.94 14.40
CA ALA A 184 -29.30 -9.27 15.01
C ALA A 184 -28.59 -10.31 14.14
N LEU A 185 -28.05 -11.35 14.77
CA LEU A 185 -27.28 -12.40 14.11
C LEU A 185 -28.10 -13.66 13.79
N GLU A 186 -27.66 -14.43 12.81
CA GLU A 186 -28.26 -15.72 12.48
C GLU A 186 -27.68 -16.83 13.37
N LEU A 187 -28.55 -17.67 13.95
CA LEU A 187 -28.16 -18.77 14.82
C LEU A 187 -28.73 -20.11 14.34
N ALA A 188 -27.85 -21.02 13.93
CA ALA A 188 -28.18 -22.43 13.81
C ALA A 188 -28.09 -23.09 15.20
N LEU A 189 -29.13 -23.78 15.66
CA LEU A 189 -29.25 -24.27 17.05
C LEU A 189 -29.12 -25.79 17.16
N ASP A 190 -28.41 -26.27 18.18
CA ASP A 190 -28.21 -27.70 18.48
C ASP A 190 -29.55 -28.46 18.57
N THR A 191 -29.66 -29.64 17.93
CA THR A 191 -30.90 -30.43 17.90
C THR A 191 -31.40 -30.83 19.30
N SER A 192 -30.52 -30.90 20.31
CA SER A 192 -30.94 -31.15 21.70
C SER A 192 -31.80 -30.03 22.29
N LEU A 193 -31.73 -28.82 21.75
CA LEU A 193 -32.51 -27.64 22.16
C LEU A 193 -33.67 -27.30 21.21
N LEU A 194 -33.53 -27.62 19.92
CA LEU A 194 -34.47 -27.18 18.87
C LEU A 194 -35.73 -28.06 18.78
N LYS A 195 -36.88 -27.44 19.06
CA LYS A 195 -38.21 -28.05 19.14
C LYS A 195 -39.00 -27.85 17.84
N PRO A 196 -39.75 -28.85 17.34
CA PRO A 196 -40.63 -28.70 16.18
C PRO A 196 -41.63 -27.54 16.29
N GLY A 197 -41.96 -26.95 15.14
CA GLY A 197 -42.80 -25.77 14.98
C GLY A 197 -42.04 -24.46 15.25
N TYR A 198 -42.37 -23.41 14.50
CA TYR A 198 -41.73 -22.09 14.58
C TYR A 198 -42.55 -21.05 15.37
N VAL A 199 -41.96 -19.87 15.58
CA VAL A 199 -42.61 -18.63 16.03
C VAL A 199 -42.28 -17.47 15.07
N ALA A 200 -43.13 -16.45 15.00
CA ALA A 200 -42.84 -15.28 14.16
C ALA A 200 -41.54 -14.57 14.64
N PRO A 201 -40.66 -14.12 13.71
CA PRO A 201 -40.90 -13.91 12.28
C PRO A 201 -40.63 -15.08 11.33
N ALA A 202 -40.25 -16.27 11.82
CA ALA A 202 -40.12 -17.44 10.96
C ALA A 202 -41.48 -17.87 10.38
N ILE A 203 -41.44 -18.50 9.20
CA ILE A 203 -42.61 -19.00 8.45
C ILE A 203 -42.61 -20.53 8.28
N ALA A 204 -41.54 -21.20 8.69
CA ALA A 204 -41.33 -22.64 8.61
C ALA A 204 -40.33 -23.12 9.68
N ASP A 205 -40.23 -24.44 9.84
CA ASP A 205 -39.33 -25.14 10.77
C ASP A 205 -38.76 -26.43 10.15
N ASP A 206 -37.58 -26.85 10.61
CA ASP A 206 -37.03 -28.20 10.40
C ASP A 206 -36.72 -28.93 11.72
N GLY A 207 -36.89 -28.27 12.88
CA GLY A 207 -36.68 -28.77 14.23
C GLY A 207 -37.37 -30.10 14.54
N ARG A 208 -36.64 -31.03 15.19
CA ARG A 208 -37.02 -32.47 15.23
C ARG A 208 -37.18 -33.05 16.63
N ASN A 209 -36.72 -32.36 17.67
CA ASN A 209 -36.68 -32.88 19.03
C ASN A 209 -37.87 -32.38 19.86
N SER A 210 -38.86 -33.24 20.11
CA SER A 210 -40.03 -32.90 20.92
C SER A 210 -39.74 -32.53 22.39
N SER A 211 -38.52 -32.78 22.88
CA SER A 211 -38.04 -32.37 24.20
C SER A 211 -37.25 -31.04 24.19
N GLY A 212 -37.07 -30.41 23.02
CA GLY A 212 -36.44 -29.10 22.90
C GLY A 212 -37.23 -27.98 23.58
N THR A 213 -36.55 -26.86 23.85
CA THR A 213 -37.11 -25.71 24.58
C THR A 213 -37.14 -24.42 23.78
N VAL A 214 -36.58 -24.41 22.56
CA VAL A 214 -36.46 -23.23 21.69
C VAL A 214 -36.99 -23.60 20.29
N GLN A 215 -37.56 -22.65 19.56
CA GLN A 215 -38.18 -22.83 18.25
C GLN A 215 -37.56 -21.89 17.20
N GLU A 216 -37.61 -22.23 15.92
CA GLU A 216 -37.22 -21.35 14.82
C GLU A 216 -38.01 -20.02 14.85
N GLY A 217 -37.34 -18.93 14.49
CA GLY A 217 -37.82 -17.55 14.63
C GLY A 217 -37.75 -16.99 16.06
N GLN A 218 -37.36 -17.79 17.06
CA GLN A 218 -37.22 -17.29 18.43
C GLN A 218 -35.93 -16.47 18.59
N LEU A 219 -36.07 -15.28 19.19
CA LEU A 219 -34.95 -14.39 19.51
C LEU A 219 -34.26 -14.83 20.80
N LEU A 220 -32.93 -14.99 20.74
CA LEU A 220 -32.06 -15.23 21.89
C LEU A 220 -31.11 -14.04 22.08
N ALA A 221 -30.84 -13.64 23.32
CA ALA A 221 -29.92 -12.52 23.59
C ALA A 221 -29.18 -12.64 24.93
N ILE A 222 -28.02 -12.00 25.04
CA ILE A 222 -27.28 -11.78 26.28
C ILE A 222 -28.03 -10.71 27.07
N SER A 223 -28.30 -10.95 28.36
CA SER A 223 -29.06 -9.97 29.17
C SER A 223 -28.33 -8.63 29.29
N PRO A 224 -29.03 -7.48 29.18
CA PRO A 224 -28.48 -6.15 29.44
C PRO A 224 -27.79 -6.08 30.80
N GLY A 225 -26.62 -5.43 30.85
CA GLY A 225 -25.82 -5.34 32.07
C GLY A 225 -25.02 -6.60 32.41
N THR A 226 -25.10 -7.68 31.61
CA THR A 226 -24.11 -8.77 31.69
C THR A 226 -22.75 -8.19 31.29
N PRO A 227 -21.67 -8.37 32.07
CA PRO A 227 -20.33 -7.91 31.68
C PRO A 227 -19.79 -8.66 30.47
N MET A 228 -19.01 -7.96 29.63
CA MET A 228 -18.24 -8.58 28.55
C MET A 228 -17.10 -9.45 29.13
N PRO A 229 -16.95 -10.71 28.70
CA PRO A 229 -15.80 -11.54 29.06
C PRO A 229 -14.46 -10.89 28.70
N SER A 230 -13.46 -11.03 29.59
CA SER A 230 -12.09 -10.55 29.34
C SER A 230 -11.34 -11.49 28.40
N GLY A 231 -10.63 -10.94 27.42
CA GLY A 231 -9.75 -11.70 26.53
C GLY A 231 -10.36 -12.11 25.18
N LEU A 232 -11.59 -11.67 24.88
CA LEU A 232 -12.21 -11.85 23.57
C LEU A 232 -11.41 -11.15 22.46
N SER A 233 -11.37 -11.74 21.26
CA SER A 233 -10.86 -11.06 20.06
C SER A 233 -11.68 -9.80 19.71
N PRO A 234 -11.19 -8.87 18.87
CA PRO A 234 -11.95 -7.69 18.46
C PRO A 234 -13.35 -8.04 17.93
N LEU A 235 -13.42 -8.99 17.00
CA LEU A 235 -14.68 -9.50 16.45
C LEU A 235 -15.55 -10.20 17.51
N GLY A 236 -14.95 -10.91 18.48
CA GLY A 236 -15.68 -11.45 19.64
C GLY A 236 -16.30 -10.36 20.53
N GLN A 237 -15.66 -9.19 20.66
CA GLN A 237 -16.19 -8.04 21.39
C GLN A 237 -17.30 -7.31 20.62
N GLU A 238 -17.25 -7.28 19.29
CA GLU A 238 -18.33 -6.79 18.43
C GLU A 238 -19.55 -7.73 18.50
N VAL A 239 -19.33 -9.03 18.33
CA VAL A 239 -20.39 -10.05 18.43
C VAL A 239 -21.02 -10.07 19.82
N PHE A 240 -20.26 -9.89 20.91
CA PHE A 240 -20.84 -9.72 22.24
C PHE A 240 -21.82 -8.53 22.31
N ARG A 241 -21.48 -7.39 21.70
CA ARG A 241 -22.35 -6.20 21.67
C ARG A 241 -23.61 -6.48 20.85
N ALA A 242 -23.46 -7.06 19.66
CA ALA A 242 -24.58 -7.45 18.81
C ALA A 242 -25.56 -8.39 19.56
N LEU A 243 -25.03 -9.45 20.18
CA LEU A 243 -25.81 -10.42 20.95
C LEU A 243 -26.46 -9.85 22.22
N GLN A 244 -26.00 -8.70 22.75
CA GLN A 244 -26.63 -7.99 23.87
C GLN A 244 -27.61 -6.89 23.42
N GLN A 245 -27.38 -6.27 22.27
CA GLN A 245 -28.14 -5.10 21.77
C GLN A 245 -29.29 -5.49 20.83
N TYR A 246 -29.06 -6.47 19.96
CA TYR A 246 -30.02 -6.99 18.97
C TYR A 246 -30.36 -8.47 19.21
N GLY A 247 -29.40 -9.26 19.69
CA GLY A 247 -29.54 -10.70 19.88
C GLY A 247 -29.22 -11.51 18.63
N ALA A 248 -29.72 -12.74 18.60
CA ALA A 248 -29.66 -13.63 17.44
C ALA A 248 -30.96 -14.42 17.28
N TYR A 249 -31.44 -14.52 16.05
CA TYR A 249 -32.62 -15.30 15.70
C TYR A 249 -32.23 -16.74 15.38
N VAL A 250 -32.96 -17.70 15.95
CA VAL A 250 -32.84 -19.12 15.57
C VAL A 250 -33.46 -19.32 14.20
N THR A 251 -32.70 -19.84 13.23
CA THR A 251 -33.15 -19.99 11.83
C THR A 251 -33.04 -21.41 11.27
N GLU A 252 -32.25 -22.27 11.90
CA GLU A 252 -31.79 -23.53 11.32
C GLU A 252 -31.44 -24.54 12.43
N ASN A 253 -31.56 -25.84 12.14
CA ASN A 253 -30.98 -26.88 12.96
C ASN A 253 -29.46 -27.01 12.75
N GLY A 254 -28.68 -26.61 13.76
CA GLY A 254 -27.23 -26.75 13.82
C GLY A 254 -26.73 -28.20 14.00
N ASN A 255 -27.64 -29.18 14.03
CA ASN A 255 -27.33 -30.60 14.23
C ASN A 255 -26.62 -30.84 15.58
N ALA A 256 -25.31 -31.08 15.55
CA ALA A 256 -24.50 -31.47 16.72
C ALA A 256 -23.81 -30.27 17.43
N GLY A 257 -24.27 -29.05 17.20
CA GLY A 257 -23.81 -27.85 17.90
C GLY A 257 -24.63 -26.62 17.56
N THR A 258 -24.27 -25.49 18.17
CA THR A 258 -24.90 -24.18 17.98
C THR A 258 -23.90 -23.22 17.33
N TYR A 259 -24.27 -22.60 16.21
CA TYR A 259 -23.33 -21.84 15.39
C TYR A 259 -23.93 -20.52 14.88
N LEU A 260 -23.11 -19.47 14.86
CA LEU A 260 -23.36 -18.29 14.01
C LEU A 260 -22.94 -18.57 12.57
N ARG A 261 -23.42 -17.79 11.60
CA ARG A 261 -22.94 -17.85 10.21
C ARG A 261 -22.02 -16.67 9.86
N ALA A 262 -21.00 -16.91 9.04
CA ALA A 262 -20.11 -15.88 8.50
C ALA A 262 -19.90 -15.99 6.98
N GLN A 263 -19.59 -14.85 6.37
CA GLN A 263 -19.29 -14.74 4.94
C GLN A 263 -18.08 -15.61 4.53
N ALA A 264 -18.33 -16.64 3.72
CA ALA A 264 -17.33 -17.66 3.38
C ALA A 264 -16.15 -17.12 2.53
N ASN A 265 -16.38 -16.07 1.74
CA ASN A 265 -15.43 -15.54 0.74
C ASN A 265 -14.71 -14.24 1.14
N ALA A 266 -14.66 -13.90 2.43
CA ALA A 266 -14.05 -12.65 2.91
C ALA A 266 -13.01 -12.85 4.03
N TYR A 267 -13.45 -13.27 5.23
CA TYR A 267 -12.57 -13.39 6.40
C TYR A 267 -11.38 -14.34 6.19
N ASP A 268 -10.34 -14.17 7.01
CA ASP A 268 -9.24 -15.12 7.12
C ASP A 268 -9.45 -16.18 8.22
N ALA A 269 -8.67 -17.26 8.14
CA ALA A 269 -8.77 -18.40 9.04
C ALA A 269 -8.31 -18.13 10.48
N ALA A 270 -7.43 -17.15 10.73
CA ALA A 270 -7.03 -16.78 12.09
C ALA A 270 -8.13 -15.97 12.78
N THR A 271 -8.73 -15.01 12.09
CA THR A 271 -9.89 -14.24 12.55
C THR A 271 -11.07 -15.16 12.89
N MET A 272 -11.39 -16.12 12.01
CA MET A 272 -12.46 -17.09 12.26
C MET A 272 -12.12 -18.11 13.37
N SER A 273 -10.85 -18.51 13.51
CA SER A 273 -10.41 -19.39 14.63
C SER A 273 -10.50 -18.68 15.99
N ALA A 274 -10.17 -17.39 16.04
CA ALA A 274 -10.33 -16.56 17.22
C ALA A 274 -11.82 -16.42 17.60
N LEU A 275 -12.68 -16.06 16.64
CA LEU A 275 -14.14 -15.99 16.86
C LEU A 275 -14.72 -17.36 17.31
N ASN A 276 -14.27 -18.47 16.73
CA ASN A 276 -14.74 -19.80 17.13
C ASN A 276 -14.34 -20.15 18.58
N THR A 277 -13.22 -19.61 19.05
CA THR A 277 -12.79 -19.72 20.46
C THR A 277 -13.67 -18.85 21.37
N ASP A 278 -13.94 -17.60 20.96
CA ASP A 278 -14.81 -16.67 21.69
C ASP A 278 -16.25 -17.20 21.83
N LEU A 279 -16.80 -17.81 20.77
CA LEU A 279 -18.19 -18.31 20.75
C LEU A 279 -18.45 -19.48 21.69
N ASN A 280 -17.41 -20.24 22.09
CA ASN A 280 -17.51 -21.21 23.18
C ASN A 280 -17.79 -20.56 24.55
N THR A 281 -17.49 -19.27 24.71
CA THR A 281 -17.88 -18.47 25.87
C THR A 281 -19.20 -17.75 25.63
N LEU A 282 -19.37 -17.13 24.45
CA LEU A 282 -20.49 -16.21 24.17
C LEU A 282 -21.84 -16.89 23.97
N LEU A 283 -21.91 -17.99 23.21
CA LEU A 283 -23.20 -18.60 22.86
C LEU A 283 -23.95 -19.19 24.09
N PRO A 284 -23.28 -19.85 25.06
CA PRO A 284 -23.91 -20.25 26.32
C PRO A 284 -24.40 -19.11 27.22
N MET A 285 -24.07 -17.83 26.93
CA MET A 285 -24.59 -16.67 27.66
C MET A 285 -25.99 -16.24 27.18
N LEU A 286 -26.42 -16.72 26.01
CA LEU A 286 -27.71 -16.39 25.40
C LEU A 286 -28.89 -16.94 26.21
N LYS A 287 -29.99 -16.20 26.22
CA LYS A 287 -31.25 -16.52 26.89
C LYS A 287 -32.43 -16.26 25.97
N ALA A 288 -33.51 -17.03 26.13
CA ALA A 288 -34.74 -16.84 25.38
C ALA A 288 -35.40 -15.50 25.72
N VAL A 289 -35.60 -14.65 24.71
CA VAL A 289 -36.20 -13.32 24.85
C VAL A 289 -37.72 -13.41 24.70
N SER A 290 -38.46 -12.65 25.50
CA SER A 290 -39.91 -12.50 25.35
C SER A 290 -40.45 -11.18 25.90
N GLY A 291 -41.53 -10.66 25.30
CA GLY A 291 -42.20 -9.44 25.76
C GLY A 291 -41.41 -8.15 25.55
N GLY A 292 -41.53 -7.22 26.49
CA GLY A 292 -41.04 -5.83 26.36
C GLY A 292 -41.87 -4.98 25.39
N SER A 293 -41.43 -3.73 25.19
CA SER A 293 -42.00 -2.82 24.18
C SER A 293 -41.00 -2.57 23.04
N PRO A 294 -41.47 -2.39 21.78
CA PRO A 294 -40.60 -2.05 20.66
C PRO A 294 -39.72 -0.83 20.93
N THR A 295 -38.45 -0.92 20.56
CA THR A 295 -37.53 0.22 20.56
C THR A 295 -37.89 1.15 19.42
N THR A 296 -38.64 2.23 19.71
CA THR A 296 -39.15 3.18 18.69
C THR A 296 -38.08 4.07 18.04
N SER A 297 -36.82 3.72 18.24
CA SER A 297 -35.67 4.22 17.52
C SER A 297 -34.73 3.03 17.29
N PRO A 298 -34.29 2.75 16.05
CA PRO A 298 -32.97 2.17 15.86
C PRO A 298 -31.94 3.04 16.61
N PRO A 299 -30.77 2.53 17.01
CA PRO A 299 -29.69 3.42 17.41
C PRO A 299 -29.40 4.36 16.24
N ALA A 300 -29.08 5.61 16.53
CA ALA A 300 -28.54 6.48 15.48
C ALA A 300 -27.22 5.85 15.03
N THR A 301 -27.21 5.32 13.80
CA THR A 301 -25.99 4.87 13.15
C THR A 301 -25.00 6.02 13.18
N THR A 302 -23.77 5.75 13.63
CA THR A 302 -22.75 6.80 13.55
C THR A 302 -22.35 6.92 12.09
N PRO A 303 -22.47 8.10 11.46
CA PRO A 303 -22.12 8.23 10.05
C PRO A 303 -20.64 7.96 9.89
N ALA A 304 -20.26 6.95 9.13
CA ALA A 304 -18.89 6.47 9.03
C ALA A 304 -18.41 6.58 7.58
N VAL A 305 -17.16 7.00 7.37
CA VAL A 305 -16.52 6.91 6.05
C VAL A 305 -16.29 5.43 5.74
N THR A 306 -16.97 4.93 4.72
CA THR A 306 -16.92 3.53 4.27
C THR A 306 -15.96 3.33 3.09
N GLN A 307 -15.62 4.41 2.38
CA GLN A 307 -14.72 4.36 1.24
C GLN A 307 -14.02 5.71 1.01
N ALA A 308 -12.74 5.67 0.67
CA ALA A 308 -12.05 6.79 0.01
C ALA A 308 -11.61 6.39 -1.41
N THR A 309 -11.77 7.29 -2.38
CA THR A 309 -11.30 7.15 -3.78
C THR A 309 -10.61 8.43 -4.26
N ALA A 310 -9.82 8.29 -5.32
CA ALA A 310 -9.12 9.39 -5.99
C ALA A 310 -9.44 9.39 -7.50
N SER A 311 -9.42 10.57 -8.10
CA SER A 311 -9.54 10.80 -9.54
C SER A 311 -8.55 11.90 -9.95
N PRO A 312 -7.51 11.57 -10.76
CA PRO A 312 -7.18 10.23 -11.26
C PRO A 312 -6.89 9.22 -10.14
N ALA A 313 -7.15 7.93 -10.42
CA ALA A 313 -6.99 6.84 -9.45
C ALA A 313 -5.60 6.19 -9.49
N THR A 314 -4.91 6.33 -10.62
CA THR A 314 -3.53 5.90 -10.88
C THR A 314 -2.91 6.86 -11.89
N GLY A 315 -1.58 7.02 -11.82
CA GLY A 315 -0.85 8.00 -12.63
C GLY A 315 0.37 8.53 -11.90
N ILE A 316 1.01 9.53 -12.50
CA ILE A 316 1.99 10.40 -11.86
C ILE A 316 1.50 11.83 -12.12
N GLU A 317 1.26 12.58 -11.06
CA GLU A 317 0.68 13.91 -11.10
C GLU A 317 1.76 14.95 -10.76
N HIS A 318 1.82 16.03 -11.53
CA HIS A 318 2.89 17.02 -11.52
C HIS A 318 2.37 18.40 -11.11
N ALA A 319 3.25 19.36 -10.89
CA ALA A 319 2.87 20.71 -10.49
C ALA A 319 1.86 21.36 -11.49
N GLY A 320 0.63 21.59 -11.02
CA GLY A 320 -0.51 22.09 -11.79
C GLY A 320 -1.62 21.05 -12.03
N ASP A 321 -1.35 19.76 -11.89
CA ASP A 321 -2.35 18.70 -12.02
C ASP A 321 -3.34 18.72 -10.83
N THR A 322 -4.60 18.34 -11.08
CA THR A 322 -5.71 18.55 -10.12
C THR A 322 -6.37 17.24 -9.70
N ILE A 323 -6.10 16.84 -8.47
CA ILE A 323 -6.57 15.58 -7.88
C ILE A 323 -7.88 15.81 -7.15
N THR A 324 -8.90 15.03 -7.48
CA THR A 324 -10.20 15.01 -6.80
C THR A 324 -10.30 13.78 -5.92
N LEU A 325 -10.52 13.97 -4.63
CA LEU A 325 -10.67 12.90 -3.63
C LEU A 325 -12.14 12.82 -3.21
N ALA A 326 -12.69 11.62 -3.08
CA ALA A 326 -14.08 11.41 -2.65
C ALA A 326 -14.16 10.46 -1.45
N LEU A 327 -14.91 10.88 -0.43
CA LEU A 327 -15.21 10.09 0.77
C LEU A 327 -16.68 9.64 0.71
N GLY A 328 -16.91 8.34 0.54
CA GLY A 328 -18.21 7.70 0.66
C GLY A 328 -18.53 7.38 2.11
N PHE A 329 -19.81 7.51 2.48
CA PHE A 329 -20.34 7.25 3.82
C PHE A 329 -21.42 6.16 3.82
N ASN A 330 -21.68 5.55 4.97
CA ASN A 330 -22.83 4.63 5.16
C ASN A 330 -24.19 5.33 5.04
N GLU A 331 -24.27 6.63 5.35
CA GLU A 331 -25.49 7.45 5.24
C GLU A 331 -25.21 8.88 4.75
N ALA A 332 -26.25 9.72 4.63
CA ALA A 332 -26.12 11.07 4.09
C ALA A 332 -25.65 12.08 5.15
N VAL A 333 -24.57 12.81 4.87
CA VAL A 333 -23.95 13.75 5.81
C VAL A 333 -24.07 15.21 5.38
N THR A 334 -24.47 16.06 6.32
CA THR A 334 -24.44 17.52 6.22
C THR A 334 -23.08 18.05 6.65
N VAL A 335 -22.50 18.93 5.82
CA VAL A 335 -21.24 19.63 6.10
C VAL A 335 -21.51 21.08 6.48
N THR A 336 -20.90 21.54 7.58
CA THR A 336 -20.72 22.97 7.88
C THR A 336 -19.26 23.37 7.71
N GLY A 337 -19.01 24.67 7.49
CA GLY A 337 -17.65 25.20 7.28
C GLY A 337 -16.94 24.58 6.09
N THR A 338 -15.60 24.54 6.15
CA THR A 338 -14.75 23.97 5.10
C THR A 338 -13.78 22.97 5.73
N PRO A 339 -14.13 21.67 5.80
CA PRO A 339 -13.18 20.64 6.19
C PRO A 339 -12.11 20.43 5.12
N THR A 340 -10.97 19.86 5.50
CA THR A 340 -9.87 19.53 4.58
C THR A 340 -9.29 18.14 4.85
N LEU A 341 -8.58 17.58 3.89
CA LEU A 341 -7.80 16.35 4.03
C LEU A 341 -6.32 16.71 4.03
N SER A 342 -5.58 16.24 5.04
CA SER A 342 -4.11 16.26 5.02
C SER A 342 -3.61 15.15 4.10
N LEU A 343 -2.58 15.43 3.32
CA LEU A 343 -1.96 14.49 2.38
C LEU A 343 -0.51 14.20 2.76
N ASN A 344 0.06 13.07 2.29
CA ASN A 344 1.44 12.66 2.60
C ASN A 344 2.51 13.35 1.75
N ASP A 345 2.11 14.04 0.69
CA ASP A 345 2.93 14.99 -0.09
C ASP A 345 3.09 16.35 0.62
N GLY A 346 2.41 16.57 1.75
CA GLY A 346 2.37 17.84 2.50
C GLY A 346 1.29 18.82 2.03
N ASN A 347 0.56 18.50 0.97
CA ASN A 347 -0.52 19.31 0.41
C ASN A 347 -1.84 19.10 1.21
N THR A 348 -2.88 19.86 0.90
CA THR A 348 -4.16 19.87 1.62
C THR A 348 -5.35 19.94 0.67
N ALA A 349 -6.07 18.83 0.50
CA ALA A 349 -7.28 18.81 -0.32
C ALA A 349 -8.45 19.51 0.41
N THR A 350 -9.03 20.52 -0.23
CA THR A 350 -10.10 21.35 0.33
C THR A 350 -11.47 20.82 -0.08
N TYR A 351 -12.44 20.83 0.84
CA TYR A 351 -13.82 20.43 0.56
C TYR A 351 -14.46 21.24 -0.58
N ALA A 352 -15.05 20.52 -1.54
CA ALA A 352 -15.57 21.07 -2.80
C ALA A 352 -17.08 20.82 -3.01
N GLY A 353 -17.71 19.88 -2.30
CA GLY A 353 -19.15 19.63 -2.39
C GLY A 353 -19.58 18.26 -1.87
N GLY A 354 -20.89 18.01 -1.77
CA GLY A 354 -21.46 16.72 -1.34
C GLY A 354 -22.38 16.76 -0.11
N SER A 355 -22.41 17.87 0.63
CA SER A 355 -23.31 18.08 1.78
C SER A 355 -24.77 17.72 1.47
N GLY A 356 -25.40 16.94 2.35
CA GLY A 356 -26.74 16.39 2.16
C GLY A 356 -26.78 15.06 1.39
N THR A 357 -25.61 14.46 1.09
CA THR A 357 -25.49 13.17 0.40
C THR A 357 -24.49 12.25 1.12
N SER A 358 -24.43 10.97 0.72
CA SER A 358 -23.48 9.98 1.25
C SER A 358 -22.11 10.02 0.57
N THR A 359 -21.75 11.10 -0.13
CA THR A 359 -20.40 11.27 -0.71
C THR A 359 -19.94 12.72 -0.61
N LEU A 360 -18.79 12.95 0.01
CA LEU A 360 -18.14 14.25 0.10
C LEU A 360 -16.91 14.30 -0.82
N THR A 361 -16.86 15.34 -1.65
CA THR A 361 -15.78 15.57 -2.62
C THR A 361 -14.84 16.66 -2.11
N PHE A 362 -13.55 16.42 -2.22
CA PHE A 362 -12.45 17.32 -1.90
C PHE A 362 -11.55 17.46 -3.14
N LYS A 363 -10.82 18.57 -3.25
CA LYS A 363 -9.87 18.81 -4.35
C LYS A 363 -8.56 19.40 -3.86
N THR A 364 -7.46 18.98 -4.48
CA THR A 364 -6.19 19.69 -4.43
C THR A 364 -5.67 19.94 -5.85
N THR A 365 -4.72 20.86 -5.96
CA THR A 365 -3.85 21.01 -7.13
C THR A 365 -2.42 20.81 -6.64
N VAL A 366 -1.68 19.92 -7.29
CA VAL A 366 -0.28 19.62 -6.94
C VAL A 366 0.55 20.88 -7.14
N ALA A 367 1.36 21.25 -6.15
CA ALA A 367 2.24 22.42 -6.19
C ALA A 367 3.70 21.99 -6.39
N ALA A 368 4.50 22.85 -7.03
CA ALA A 368 5.94 22.64 -7.23
C ALA A 368 6.80 22.63 -5.95
N THR A 369 6.15 22.62 -4.78
CA THR A 369 6.73 22.57 -3.43
C THR A 369 6.25 21.36 -2.63
N ASP A 370 5.36 20.55 -3.19
CA ASP A 370 4.91 19.31 -2.57
C ASP A 370 6.06 18.29 -2.54
N ALA A 371 5.98 17.28 -1.67
CA ALA A 371 6.97 16.21 -1.60
C ALA A 371 6.64 15.10 -2.61
N ASN A 372 7.66 14.58 -3.30
CA ASN A 372 7.52 13.42 -4.18
C ASN A 372 6.99 12.20 -3.38
N THR A 373 5.93 11.54 -3.87
CA THR A 373 5.39 10.33 -3.22
C THR A 373 5.16 9.21 -4.24
N SER A 374 5.62 7.99 -3.90
CA SER A 374 5.39 6.79 -4.71
C SER A 374 3.97 6.23 -4.60
N ALA A 375 3.18 6.74 -3.65
CA ALA A 375 1.74 6.55 -3.52
C ALA A 375 1.16 7.70 -2.67
N LEU A 376 0.20 8.45 -3.21
CA LEU A 376 -0.53 9.48 -2.48
C LEU A 376 -1.38 8.82 -1.38
N ALA A 377 -1.47 9.46 -0.21
CA ALA A 377 -2.29 9.03 0.91
C ALA A 377 -2.98 10.21 1.60
N ILE A 378 -4.24 10.01 1.99
CA ILE A 378 -4.91 10.84 3.00
C ILE A 378 -4.35 10.43 4.36
N THR A 379 -3.69 11.37 5.04
CA THR A 379 -3.08 11.17 6.36
C THR A 379 -3.98 11.60 7.52
N GLY A 380 -5.03 12.39 7.24
CA GLY A 380 -6.04 12.78 8.23
C GLY A 380 -7.11 13.70 7.66
N VAL A 381 -8.18 13.93 8.45
CA VAL A 381 -9.26 14.87 8.13
C VAL A 381 -9.27 15.99 9.16
N ASN A 382 -9.15 17.24 8.69
CA ASN A 382 -9.12 18.42 9.55
C ASN A 382 -10.49 19.08 9.57
N LEU A 383 -11.02 19.31 10.79
CA LEU A 383 -12.22 20.10 11.02
C LEU A 383 -11.82 21.44 11.67
N PRO A 384 -11.46 22.48 10.89
CA PRO A 384 -11.15 23.80 11.45
C PRO A 384 -12.37 24.43 12.14
N THR A 385 -12.16 25.43 12.99
CA THR A 385 -13.22 26.05 13.82
C THR A 385 -14.47 26.43 13.02
N GLY A 386 -15.61 25.81 13.33
CA GLY A 386 -16.89 26.00 12.63
C GLY A 386 -17.19 24.96 11.53
N ALA A 387 -16.21 24.14 11.16
CA ALA A 387 -16.42 22.99 10.31
C ALA A 387 -17.00 21.79 11.09
N SER A 388 -17.91 21.04 10.47
CA SER A 388 -18.40 19.78 11.01
C SER A 388 -18.95 18.90 9.89
N ILE A 389 -18.93 17.58 10.11
CA ILE A 389 -19.56 16.57 9.26
C ILE A 389 -20.49 15.76 10.17
N LYS A 390 -21.79 15.77 9.88
CA LYS A 390 -22.86 15.24 10.74
C LYS A 390 -23.98 14.60 9.93
N ASP A 391 -24.79 13.73 10.52
CA ASP A 391 -26.08 13.31 9.96
C ASP A 391 -27.15 14.44 10.04
N ALA A 392 -28.40 14.10 9.73
CA ALA A 392 -29.56 14.96 9.96
C ALA A 392 -29.99 15.05 11.44
N GLY A 393 -29.61 14.09 12.30
CA GLY A 393 -29.83 14.11 13.75
C GLY A 393 -28.87 15.04 14.53
N GLY A 394 -27.76 15.44 13.92
CA GLY A 394 -26.69 16.24 14.52
C GLY A 394 -25.56 15.44 15.17
N LEU A 395 -25.56 14.11 15.06
CA LEU A 395 -24.47 13.21 15.45
C LEU A 395 -23.25 13.43 14.54
N ALA A 396 -22.06 13.44 15.14
CA ALA A 396 -20.82 13.67 14.40
C ALA A 396 -20.34 12.40 13.68
N ALA A 397 -19.82 12.55 12.47
CA ALA A 397 -19.34 11.42 11.68
C ALA A 397 -18.02 10.85 12.21
N ASN A 398 -17.86 9.53 12.16
CA ASN A 398 -16.59 8.84 12.27
C ASN A 398 -15.81 8.96 10.95
N LEU A 399 -14.65 9.60 11.01
CA LEU A 399 -13.83 9.92 9.84
C LEU A 399 -12.60 9.00 9.68
N SER A 400 -12.49 7.93 10.47
CA SER A 400 -11.33 7.01 10.43
C SER A 400 -11.07 6.40 9.05
N GLY A 401 -12.13 5.92 8.37
CA GLY A 401 -12.06 5.32 7.03
C GLY A 401 -11.68 6.27 5.89
N ALA A 402 -11.45 7.55 6.17
CA ALA A 402 -10.87 8.49 5.21
C ALA A 402 -9.36 8.30 5.03
N VAL A 403 -8.65 7.80 6.05
CA VAL A 403 -7.21 7.58 6.01
C VAL A 403 -6.91 6.38 5.11
N LYS A 404 -6.33 6.66 3.93
CA LYS A 404 -6.12 5.65 2.88
C LYS A 404 -4.98 6.03 1.94
N THR A 405 -4.20 5.04 1.54
CA THR A 405 -3.19 5.12 0.47
C THR A 405 -3.79 4.70 -0.87
N PHE A 406 -3.54 5.50 -1.92
CA PHE A 406 -3.93 5.25 -3.30
C PHE A 406 -2.77 4.60 -4.06
N THR A 407 -2.67 3.28 -3.93
CA THR A 407 -1.60 2.49 -4.57
C THR A 407 -1.62 2.66 -6.09
N GLY A 408 -0.59 3.31 -6.64
CA GLY A 408 -0.45 3.56 -8.09
C GLY A 408 -0.79 4.98 -8.54
N LEU A 409 -1.21 5.87 -7.63
CA LEU A 409 -1.26 7.32 -7.85
C LEU A 409 -0.04 7.96 -7.20
N GLN A 410 0.87 8.53 -7.99
CA GLN A 410 2.14 9.11 -7.53
C GLN A 410 2.13 10.62 -7.67
N ILE A 411 2.93 11.30 -6.85
CA ILE A 411 3.14 12.75 -6.94
C ILE A 411 4.60 12.98 -7.31
N ASP A 412 4.84 13.67 -8.43
CA ASP A 412 6.17 14.12 -8.85
C ASP A 412 6.12 15.59 -9.30
N PRO A 413 6.25 16.53 -8.35
CA PRO A 413 5.96 17.94 -8.60
C PRO A 413 7.13 18.72 -9.21
N VAL A 414 8.31 18.09 -9.29
CA VAL A 414 9.52 18.66 -9.89
C VAL A 414 9.61 18.16 -11.32
N LEU A 415 9.98 19.04 -12.27
CA LEU A 415 10.24 18.63 -13.64
C LEU A 415 11.75 18.75 -13.94
N PRO A 416 12.39 17.72 -14.53
CA PRO A 416 13.79 17.79 -14.89
C PRO A 416 14.03 18.90 -15.92
N ALA A 417 15.01 19.75 -15.66
CA ALA A 417 15.34 20.92 -16.46
C ALA A 417 16.85 21.17 -16.45
N VAL A 418 17.40 21.59 -17.59
CA VAL A 418 18.82 21.98 -17.67
C VAL A 418 19.03 23.28 -16.91
N THR A 419 19.76 23.22 -15.80
CA THR A 419 20.11 24.37 -14.95
C THR A 419 21.45 24.99 -15.33
N GLN A 420 22.32 24.23 -15.99
CA GLN A 420 23.66 24.68 -16.38
C GLN A 420 24.15 23.99 -17.66
N ALA A 421 24.91 24.71 -18.48
CA ALA A 421 25.78 24.12 -19.49
C ALA A 421 27.22 24.60 -19.30
N THR A 422 28.20 23.71 -19.43
CA THR A 422 29.65 23.98 -19.33
C THR A 422 30.41 23.32 -20.48
N THR A 423 31.67 23.72 -20.66
CA THR A 423 32.58 23.17 -21.68
C THR A 423 33.99 23.04 -21.12
N SER A 424 34.73 22.04 -21.61
CA SER A 424 36.13 21.78 -21.34
C SER A 424 36.84 21.42 -22.65
N PRO A 425 37.81 22.23 -23.15
CA PRO A 425 38.28 23.48 -22.55
C PRO A 425 37.19 24.55 -22.36
N GLY A 426 37.34 25.35 -21.31
CA GLY A 426 36.41 26.44 -20.96
C GLY A 426 36.68 27.75 -21.72
N THR A 427 37.93 27.90 -22.18
CA THR A 427 38.48 29.08 -22.85
C THR A 427 39.66 28.66 -23.72
N GLY A 428 39.85 29.28 -24.88
CA GLY A 428 40.96 28.96 -25.79
C GLY A 428 40.59 29.18 -27.25
N THR A 429 41.45 28.67 -28.13
CA THR A 429 41.16 28.51 -29.57
C THR A 429 41.49 27.06 -29.91
N GLU A 430 40.45 26.30 -30.25
CA GLU A 430 40.54 24.88 -30.60
C GLU A 430 40.70 24.73 -32.12
N HIS A 431 41.58 23.84 -32.55
CA HIS A 431 41.98 23.61 -33.94
C HIS A 431 41.59 22.20 -34.39
N VAL A 432 41.74 21.91 -35.68
CA VAL A 432 41.38 20.59 -36.25
C VAL A 432 42.08 19.43 -35.52
N GLY A 433 41.29 18.56 -34.87
CA GLY A 433 41.74 17.43 -34.06
C GLY A 433 41.57 17.63 -32.54
N ASP A 434 41.40 18.87 -32.07
CA ASP A 434 41.15 19.16 -30.65
C ASP A 434 39.74 18.70 -30.22
N THR A 435 39.57 18.34 -28.95
CA THR A 435 38.36 17.67 -28.45
C THR A 435 37.66 18.47 -27.37
N VAL A 436 36.48 18.99 -27.69
CA VAL A 436 35.64 19.77 -26.79
C VAL A 436 34.63 18.86 -26.10
N THR A 437 34.65 18.85 -24.77
CA THR A 437 33.70 18.13 -23.91
C THR A 437 32.70 19.11 -23.32
N LEU A 438 31.41 18.93 -23.61
CA LEU A 438 30.33 19.77 -23.11
C LEU A 438 29.50 18.99 -22.08
N THR A 439 29.09 19.64 -20.99
CA THR A 439 28.27 19.01 -19.94
C THR A 439 27.01 19.82 -19.67
N LEU A 440 25.86 19.13 -19.66
CA LEU A 440 24.57 19.68 -19.26
C LEU A 440 24.27 19.24 -17.82
N GLY A 441 24.19 20.20 -16.90
CA GLY A 441 23.73 20.01 -15.53
C GLY A 441 22.22 20.23 -15.41
N PHE A 442 21.57 19.38 -14.64
CA PHE A 442 20.12 19.37 -14.36
C PHE A 442 19.85 19.69 -12.88
N ASN A 443 18.60 20.02 -12.55
CA ASN A 443 18.14 20.14 -11.15
C ASN A 443 18.04 18.78 -10.42
N GLU A 444 17.94 17.68 -11.17
CA GLU A 444 17.72 16.32 -10.66
C GLU A 444 18.36 15.27 -11.58
N ALA A 445 18.26 13.98 -11.23
CA ALA A 445 18.87 12.90 -11.99
C ALA A 445 18.05 12.50 -13.21
N VAL A 446 18.69 12.42 -14.39
CA VAL A 446 18.03 12.06 -15.65
C VAL A 446 18.58 10.79 -16.29
N THR A 447 17.68 9.89 -16.65
CA THR A 447 17.89 8.71 -17.49
C THR A 447 17.89 9.10 -18.97
N VAL A 448 18.82 8.53 -19.74
CA VAL A 448 18.93 8.74 -21.19
C VAL A 448 18.61 7.44 -21.94
N SER A 449 17.68 7.51 -22.90
CA SER A 449 17.54 6.49 -23.94
C SER A 449 18.19 6.94 -25.25
N GLY A 450 18.68 5.99 -26.04
CA GLY A 450 19.33 6.26 -27.34
C GLY A 450 20.57 7.14 -27.22
N THR A 451 20.86 7.91 -28.28
CA THR A 451 22.00 8.82 -28.36
C THR A 451 21.52 10.23 -28.72
N PRO A 452 21.21 11.09 -27.74
CA PRO A 452 20.97 12.51 -27.99
C PRO A 452 22.26 13.21 -28.45
N THR A 453 22.12 14.37 -29.11
CA THR A 453 23.27 15.18 -29.55
C THR A 453 23.03 16.67 -29.31
N LEU A 454 24.10 17.46 -29.28
CA LEU A 454 24.03 18.93 -29.25
C LEU A 454 24.41 19.47 -30.63
N SER A 455 23.58 20.35 -31.19
CA SER A 455 23.95 21.17 -32.34
C SER A 455 24.82 22.32 -31.87
N LEU A 456 25.89 22.62 -32.61
CA LEU A 456 26.84 23.69 -32.31
C LEU A 456 26.79 24.78 -33.40
N ASN A 457 27.24 26.00 -33.09
CA ASN A 457 27.17 27.16 -34.00
C ASN A 457 28.29 27.22 -35.05
N ASP A 458 29.32 26.41 -34.90
CA ASP A 458 30.33 26.08 -35.91
C ASP A 458 29.79 25.12 -36.99
N GLY A 459 28.67 24.44 -36.73
CA GLY A 459 28.10 23.39 -37.59
C GLY A 459 28.46 21.96 -37.15
N ALA A 460 29.28 21.80 -36.12
CA ALA A 460 29.62 20.51 -35.53
C ALA A 460 28.43 19.93 -34.73
N THR A 461 28.55 18.66 -34.33
CA THR A 461 27.54 17.96 -33.54
C THR A 461 28.22 17.19 -32.40
N ALA A 462 28.01 17.63 -31.16
CA ALA A 462 28.53 16.91 -30.00
C ALA A 462 27.65 15.70 -29.67
N THR A 463 28.27 14.54 -29.56
CA THR A 463 27.60 13.25 -29.31
C THR A 463 27.57 12.93 -27.82
N TYR A 464 26.47 12.36 -27.33
CA TYR A 464 26.35 11.92 -25.94
C TYR A 464 27.33 10.79 -25.61
N VAL A 465 28.04 10.90 -24.48
CA VAL A 465 29.06 9.92 -24.05
C VAL A 465 28.81 9.31 -22.66
N GLY A 466 27.92 9.86 -21.83
CA GLY A 466 27.61 9.31 -20.50
C GLY A 466 26.94 10.30 -19.55
N GLY A 467 26.46 9.79 -18.40
CA GLY A 467 25.80 10.58 -17.36
C GLY A 467 24.38 10.14 -16.99
N SER A 468 23.78 9.21 -17.75
CA SER A 468 22.44 8.66 -17.46
C SER A 468 22.34 8.12 -16.02
N GLY A 469 21.24 8.46 -15.34
CA GLY A 469 21.01 8.16 -13.92
C GLY A 469 21.65 9.19 -12.97
N THR A 470 22.18 10.30 -13.50
CA THR A 470 22.76 11.41 -12.72
C THR A 470 22.23 12.75 -13.21
N SER A 471 22.51 13.83 -12.46
CA SER A 471 22.15 15.19 -12.84
C SER A 471 23.13 15.87 -13.81
N ALA A 472 24.07 15.13 -14.42
CA ALA A 472 25.05 15.67 -15.36
C ALA A 472 25.23 14.79 -16.59
N LEU A 473 24.79 15.27 -17.76
CA LEU A 473 24.96 14.58 -19.05
C LEU A 473 26.14 15.15 -19.83
N THR A 474 27.08 14.28 -20.22
CA THR A 474 28.31 14.66 -20.93
C THR A 474 28.19 14.34 -22.41
N PHE A 475 28.67 15.28 -23.25
CA PHE A 475 28.72 15.21 -24.70
C PHE A 475 30.14 15.55 -25.19
N LYS A 476 30.55 15.03 -26.35
CA LYS A 476 31.85 15.35 -26.96
C LYS A 476 31.76 15.60 -28.46
N THR A 477 32.54 16.57 -28.93
CA THR A 477 32.89 16.76 -30.33
C THR A 477 34.41 16.82 -30.49
N THR A 478 34.89 16.56 -31.70
CA THR A 478 36.29 16.81 -32.11
C THR A 478 36.24 17.75 -33.29
N VAL A 479 36.99 18.85 -33.24
CA VAL A 479 36.96 19.89 -34.28
C VAL A 479 37.43 19.30 -35.61
N ALA A 480 36.61 19.44 -36.64
CA ALA A 480 36.87 18.96 -37.98
C ALA A 480 37.24 20.11 -38.93
N SER A 481 38.01 19.81 -39.98
CA SER A 481 38.35 20.78 -41.04
C SER A 481 37.15 21.19 -41.92
N THR A 482 35.94 20.74 -41.58
CA THR A 482 34.65 21.09 -42.20
C THR A 482 33.84 22.07 -41.38
N ASP A 483 34.25 22.34 -40.14
CA ASP A 483 33.52 23.20 -39.22
C ASP A 483 33.72 24.68 -39.60
N THR A 484 32.92 25.57 -39.02
CA THR A 484 32.98 27.01 -39.28
C THR A 484 33.82 27.69 -38.21
N ASN A 485 34.70 28.62 -38.60
CA ASN A 485 35.43 29.47 -37.66
C ASN A 485 34.43 30.27 -36.80
N THR A 486 34.53 30.17 -35.47
CA THR A 486 33.64 30.86 -34.52
C THR A 486 34.43 31.53 -33.41
N SER A 487 34.12 32.81 -33.15
CA SER A 487 34.74 33.61 -32.09
C SER A 487 34.16 33.38 -30.69
N ALA A 488 33.10 32.56 -30.60
CA ALA A 488 32.55 31.99 -29.38
C ALA A 488 31.73 30.75 -29.75
N LEU A 489 32.11 29.56 -29.26
CA LEU A 489 31.33 28.34 -29.42
C LEU A 489 29.98 28.47 -28.69
N ALA A 490 28.91 27.92 -29.24
CA ALA A 490 27.60 27.90 -28.61
C ALA A 490 26.82 26.62 -28.94
N ILE A 491 26.14 26.08 -27.93
CA ILE A 491 25.07 25.08 -28.14
C ILE A 491 23.87 25.82 -28.73
N THR A 492 23.45 25.43 -29.94
CA THR A 492 22.32 26.02 -30.65
C THR A 492 21.02 25.22 -30.46
N GLY A 493 21.11 23.97 -30.00
CA GLY A 493 19.97 23.13 -29.64
C GLY A 493 20.37 21.73 -29.18
N VAL A 494 19.43 21.01 -28.58
CA VAL A 494 19.57 19.58 -28.26
C VAL A 494 18.69 18.79 -29.21
N ASN A 495 19.28 17.81 -29.89
CA ASN A 495 18.57 16.92 -30.80
C ASN A 495 18.26 15.59 -30.09
N LEU A 496 17.02 15.13 -30.22
CA LEU A 496 16.59 13.80 -29.82
C LEU A 496 16.24 13.00 -31.09
N PRO A 497 17.19 12.21 -31.67
CA PRO A 497 16.89 11.30 -32.78
C PRO A 497 15.82 10.27 -32.40
N SER A 498 15.23 9.58 -33.39
CA SER A 498 14.18 8.59 -33.13
C SER A 498 14.63 7.52 -32.11
N GLY A 499 13.88 7.37 -31.01
CA GLY A 499 14.20 6.49 -29.89
C GLY A 499 15.10 7.11 -28.80
N ALA A 500 15.66 8.30 -29.01
CA ALA A 500 16.38 9.04 -27.98
C ALA A 500 15.42 9.83 -27.09
N SER A 501 15.69 9.86 -25.78
CA SER A 501 14.96 10.68 -24.82
C SER A 501 15.84 11.01 -23.61
N ILE A 502 15.54 12.12 -22.94
CA ILE A 502 16.12 12.51 -21.66
C ILE A 502 14.94 12.71 -20.71
N LYS A 503 14.89 11.90 -19.65
CA LYS A 503 13.76 11.81 -18.70
C LYS A 503 14.29 11.65 -17.28
N ASP A 504 13.49 11.95 -16.29
CA ASP A 504 13.70 11.54 -14.88
C ASP A 504 13.45 10.02 -14.68
N SER A 505 13.21 9.59 -13.43
CA SER A 505 12.82 8.22 -13.06
C SER A 505 11.32 7.92 -13.17
N SER A 506 10.45 8.93 -13.14
CA SER A 506 8.99 8.83 -13.33
C SER A 506 8.61 8.74 -14.82
N GLY A 507 9.47 9.23 -15.70
CA GLY A 507 9.36 9.18 -17.15
C GLY A 507 8.96 10.52 -17.80
N VAL A 508 8.99 11.66 -17.09
CA VAL A 508 8.68 12.97 -17.66
C VAL A 508 9.83 13.43 -18.56
N ALA A 509 9.53 14.13 -19.67
CA ALA A 509 10.56 14.58 -20.60
C ALA A 509 11.21 15.88 -20.10
N ALA A 510 12.55 15.92 -20.05
CA ALA A 510 13.26 17.06 -19.50
C ALA A 510 13.13 18.35 -20.32
N ASN A 511 13.06 19.49 -19.64
CA ASN A 511 13.13 20.82 -20.23
C ASN A 511 14.57 21.16 -20.61
N LEU A 512 14.90 20.90 -21.87
CA LEU A 512 16.24 21.09 -22.43
C LEU A 512 16.58 22.54 -22.83
N SER A 513 15.69 23.52 -22.58
CA SER A 513 15.89 24.91 -23.03
C SER A 513 17.14 25.58 -22.45
N GLY A 514 17.50 25.27 -21.20
CA GLY A 514 18.71 25.78 -20.55
C GLY A 514 20.05 25.25 -21.11
N ALA A 515 20.01 24.31 -22.06
CA ALA A 515 21.20 23.84 -22.76
C ALA A 515 21.76 24.85 -23.77
N VAL A 516 20.90 25.73 -24.31
CA VAL A 516 21.29 26.73 -25.32
C VAL A 516 22.13 27.83 -24.66
N LYS A 517 23.44 27.82 -24.93
CA LYS A 517 24.41 28.69 -24.26
C LYS A 517 25.62 28.98 -25.14
N THR A 518 26.08 30.23 -25.13
CA THR A 518 27.35 30.68 -25.71
C THR A 518 28.47 30.65 -24.66
N PHE A 519 29.63 30.11 -25.05
CA PHE A 519 30.86 30.05 -24.27
C PHE A 519 31.83 31.12 -24.77
N THR A 520 31.67 32.35 -24.26
CA THR A 520 32.30 33.58 -24.79
C THR A 520 33.84 33.64 -24.73
N GLY A 521 34.51 32.66 -24.11
CA GLY A 521 35.96 32.54 -24.08
C GLY A 521 36.54 31.42 -24.95
N LEU A 522 35.71 30.58 -25.57
CA LEU A 522 36.13 29.41 -26.35
C LEU A 522 35.88 29.63 -27.84
N GLN A 523 36.94 29.59 -28.64
CA GLN A 523 36.90 29.82 -30.09
C GLN A 523 37.19 28.53 -30.84
N ILE A 524 36.66 28.40 -32.06
CA ILE A 524 37.01 27.31 -32.98
C ILE A 524 37.66 27.94 -34.21
N ASP A 525 38.88 27.53 -34.56
CA ASP A 525 39.49 27.85 -35.85
C ASP A 525 39.89 26.57 -36.62
N PRO A 526 39.02 26.09 -37.52
CA PRO A 526 39.31 24.93 -38.35
C PRO A 526 40.13 25.30 -39.61
N THR A 527 40.50 26.58 -39.78
CA THR A 527 41.20 27.09 -40.98
C THR A 527 42.70 27.28 -40.78
N SER A 528 43.16 27.48 -39.53
CA SER A 528 44.57 27.36 -39.21
C SER A 528 44.94 25.88 -38.97
N SER A 529 45.72 25.32 -39.90
CA SER A 529 46.62 24.22 -39.56
C SER A 529 47.45 24.65 -38.36
N PRO A 530 47.68 23.80 -37.34
CA PRO A 530 48.42 24.19 -36.14
C PRO A 530 49.76 24.82 -36.54
N SER A 531 49.94 26.08 -36.17
CA SER A 531 51.19 26.80 -36.41
C SER A 531 52.30 26.01 -35.73
N ALA A 532 53.31 25.59 -36.49
CA ALA A 532 54.35 24.68 -35.99
C ALA A 532 54.92 25.21 -34.66
N PRO A 533 54.95 24.39 -33.59
CA PRO A 533 55.10 24.88 -32.23
C PRO A 533 56.33 25.77 -32.09
N THR A 534 56.13 26.96 -31.50
CA THR A 534 57.10 28.07 -31.46
C THR A 534 58.28 27.75 -30.53
N ASN A 535 59.15 26.85 -31.01
CA ASN A 535 60.07 26.01 -30.24
C ASN A 535 59.36 25.14 -29.18
N PRO A 536 59.73 23.87 -28.99
CA PRO A 536 59.29 23.13 -27.82
C PRO A 536 59.79 23.87 -26.57
N THR A 537 58.85 24.40 -25.77
CA THR A 537 59.16 25.07 -24.52
C THR A 537 59.71 24.05 -23.54
N SER A 538 61.03 24.08 -23.30
CA SER A 538 61.70 23.16 -22.37
C SER A 538 60.89 23.00 -21.08
N PRO A 539 60.67 21.76 -20.57
CA PRO A 539 59.91 21.57 -19.35
C PRO A 539 60.58 22.35 -18.20
N ALA A 540 59.89 23.34 -17.66
CA ALA A 540 60.43 24.29 -16.70
C ALA A 540 59.68 24.21 -15.38
N VAL A 541 60.41 24.31 -14.26
CA VAL A 541 59.79 24.40 -12.93
C VAL A 541 59.04 25.73 -12.81
N THR A 542 57.70 25.66 -12.81
CA THR A 542 56.81 26.81 -12.68
C THR A 542 56.49 27.14 -11.22
N GLN A 543 56.66 26.18 -10.30
CA GLN A 543 56.40 26.37 -8.88
C GLN A 543 57.24 25.40 -8.03
N ALA A 544 57.68 25.86 -6.85
CA ALA A 544 58.09 24.99 -5.76
C ALA A 544 57.19 25.21 -4.54
N THR A 545 56.78 24.15 -3.85
CA THR A 545 56.01 24.19 -2.60
C THR A 545 56.64 23.29 -1.54
N ALA A 546 56.24 23.49 -0.29
CA ALA A 546 56.66 22.69 0.85
C ALA A 546 55.42 22.21 1.63
N SER A 547 55.53 21.05 2.27
CA SER A 547 54.56 20.48 3.20
C SER A 547 55.32 19.88 4.40
N PRO A 548 55.21 20.46 5.61
CA PRO A 548 54.48 21.69 5.94
C PRO A 548 54.94 22.92 5.13
N GLY A 549 54.01 23.81 4.78
CA GLY A 549 54.30 25.02 4.01
C GLY A 549 54.70 26.22 4.87
N THR A 550 54.35 26.17 6.15
CA THR A 550 54.70 27.13 7.21
C THR A 550 54.76 26.41 8.54
N GLY A 551 55.60 26.86 9.47
CA GLY A 551 55.79 26.20 10.77
C GLY A 551 57.23 26.32 11.27
N THR A 552 57.55 25.52 12.29
CA THR A 552 58.91 25.33 12.80
C THR A 552 59.14 23.84 12.99
N GLU A 553 59.86 23.23 12.05
CA GLU A 553 60.17 21.80 12.05
C GLU A 553 61.39 21.53 12.93
N HIS A 554 61.32 20.45 13.71
CA HIS A 554 62.33 20.04 14.68
C HIS A 554 62.99 18.71 14.28
N VAL A 555 64.06 18.32 14.98
CA VAL A 555 64.79 17.08 14.69
C VAL A 555 63.87 15.86 14.71
N GLY A 556 63.77 15.17 13.57
CA GLY A 556 62.88 14.04 13.33
C GLY A 556 61.65 14.37 12.47
N ASP A 557 61.29 15.64 12.32
CA ASP A 557 60.17 16.07 11.49
C ASP A 557 60.49 15.95 9.99
N THR A 558 59.46 15.79 9.17
CA THR A 558 59.57 15.56 7.73
C THR A 558 59.08 16.77 6.95
N VAL A 559 59.94 17.31 6.07
CA VAL A 559 59.52 18.24 5.01
C VAL A 559 59.43 17.49 3.69
N THR A 560 58.28 17.60 3.02
CA THR A 560 58.10 17.20 1.61
C THR A 560 58.15 18.47 0.75
N LEU A 561 58.95 18.45 -0.31
CA LEU A 561 59.14 19.55 -1.25
C LEU A 561 58.65 19.12 -2.63
N THR A 562 57.72 19.87 -3.23
CA THR A 562 57.14 19.53 -4.53
C THR A 562 57.55 20.56 -5.58
N LEU A 563 58.13 20.10 -6.68
CA LEU A 563 58.42 20.91 -7.87
C LEU A 563 57.32 20.69 -8.91
N GLY A 564 56.54 21.73 -9.19
CA GLY A 564 55.55 21.78 -10.27
C GLY A 564 56.17 22.30 -11.57
N PHE A 565 55.77 21.70 -12.69
CA PHE A 565 56.27 21.99 -14.04
C PHE A 565 55.15 22.51 -14.96
N ASN A 566 55.50 23.15 -16.08
CA ASN A 566 54.54 23.52 -17.15
C ASN A 566 53.95 22.30 -17.88
N GLU A 567 54.64 21.17 -17.88
CA GLU A 567 54.24 19.93 -18.55
C GLU A 567 54.72 18.68 -17.77
N ALA A 568 54.42 17.48 -18.27
CA ALA A 568 54.78 16.24 -17.59
C ALA A 568 56.25 15.84 -17.82
N VAL A 569 56.96 15.50 -16.73
CA VAL A 569 58.37 15.12 -16.76
C VAL A 569 58.62 13.70 -16.26
N THR A 570 59.46 12.97 -16.98
CA THR A 570 60.00 11.65 -16.62
C THR A 570 61.32 11.81 -15.88
N VAL A 571 61.52 11.04 -14.81
CA VAL A 571 62.74 11.03 -14.00
C VAL A 571 63.52 9.74 -14.25
N SER A 572 64.83 9.87 -14.49
CA SER A 572 65.79 8.76 -14.36
C SER A 572 66.70 9.00 -13.16
N GLY A 573 67.24 7.91 -12.59
CA GLY A 573 68.12 7.98 -11.42
C GLY A 573 67.44 8.53 -10.17
N THR A 574 68.20 9.24 -9.34
CA THR A 574 67.76 9.80 -8.05
C THR A 574 68.24 11.24 -7.94
N PRO A 575 67.51 12.22 -8.51
CA PRO A 575 67.82 13.63 -8.29
C PRO A 575 67.58 14.04 -6.82
N THR A 576 68.21 15.12 -6.38
CA THR A 576 68.03 15.66 -5.02
C THR A 576 67.97 17.19 -5.02
N LEU A 577 67.43 17.78 -3.95
CA LEU A 577 67.45 19.22 -3.72
C LEU A 577 68.45 19.53 -2.59
N SER A 578 69.36 20.47 -2.82
CA SER A 578 70.20 21.03 -1.74
C SER A 578 69.40 22.07 -0.96
N LEU A 579 69.47 22.03 0.36
CA LEU A 579 68.75 22.95 1.24
C LEU A 579 69.70 23.94 1.94
N ASN A 580 69.18 25.02 2.53
CA ASN A 580 69.99 26.08 3.16
C ASN A 580 70.29 25.85 4.65
N ASP A 581 69.67 24.85 5.27
CA ASP A 581 70.05 24.26 6.56
C ASP A 581 71.29 23.35 6.44
N GLY A 582 71.54 22.80 5.24
CA GLY A 582 72.64 21.89 4.92
C GLY A 582 72.19 20.46 4.58
N ASP A 583 70.89 20.15 4.67
CA ASP A 583 70.33 18.84 4.34
C ASP A 583 70.04 18.69 2.83
N VAL A 584 69.69 17.46 2.40
CA VAL A 584 69.51 17.07 1.00
C VAL A 584 68.20 16.28 0.81
N ALA A 585 67.16 16.96 0.33
CA ALA A 585 65.87 16.31 0.05
C ALA A 585 65.99 15.34 -1.13
N THR A 586 65.61 14.09 -0.91
CA THR A 586 65.74 12.99 -1.89
C THR A 586 64.46 12.81 -2.70
N TYR A 587 64.57 12.50 -3.99
CA TYR A 587 63.41 12.25 -4.85
C TYR A 587 62.61 11.02 -4.42
N VAL A 588 61.28 11.13 -4.37
CA VAL A 588 60.35 10.09 -3.91
C VAL A 588 59.35 9.64 -4.98
N SER A 589 58.68 10.57 -5.67
CA SER A 589 57.57 10.24 -6.58
C SER A 589 57.24 11.35 -7.58
N GLY A 590 56.47 11.03 -8.62
CA GLY A 590 55.92 12.02 -9.57
C GLY A 590 56.34 11.87 -11.04
N SER A 591 57.28 10.98 -11.36
CA SER A 591 57.73 10.72 -12.74
C SER A 591 56.56 10.34 -13.65
N GLY A 592 56.49 10.97 -14.83
CA GLY A 592 55.37 10.86 -15.77
C GLY A 592 54.24 11.87 -15.50
N THR A 593 54.43 12.80 -14.55
CA THR A 593 53.46 13.86 -14.21
C THR A 593 54.16 15.23 -14.19
N ASN A 594 53.39 16.31 -14.04
CA ASN A 594 53.88 17.67 -13.92
C ASN A 594 54.25 18.08 -12.48
N ALA A 595 54.35 17.14 -11.54
CA ALA A 595 54.75 17.41 -10.16
C ALA A 595 55.73 16.35 -9.63
N LEU A 596 56.92 16.76 -9.18
CA LEU A 596 57.93 15.87 -8.61
C LEU A 596 58.09 16.13 -7.10
N ASN A 597 57.94 15.09 -6.30
CA ASN A 597 58.05 15.14 -4.84
C ASN A 597 59.43 14.69 -4.36
N PHE A 598 60.02 15.49 -3.50
CA PHE A 598 61.26 15.23 -2.78
C PHE A 598 60.98 15.25 -1.27
N ARG A 599 61.75 14.49 -0.47
CA ARG A 599 61.55 14.38 0.98
C ARG A 599 62.87 14.48 1.72
N THR A 600 62.84 15.22 2.82
CA THR A 600 63.92 15.37 3.80
C THR A 600 63.40 15.03 5.19
N THR A 601 64.29 14.85 6.17
CA THR A 601 63.89 14.64 7.57
C THR A 601 64.94 15.28 8.46
N VAL A 602 64.54 16.32 9.20
CA VAL A 602 65.46 17.22 9.92
C VAL A 602 66.35 16.43 10.86
N ALA A 603 67.65 16.47 10.62
CA ALA A 603 68.65 15.80 11.45
C ALA A 603 69.22 16.75 12.51
N SER A 604 69.80 16.18 13.57
CA SER A 604 70.48 16.95 14.62
C SER A 604 71.79 17.61 14.17
N THR A 605 72.19 17.37 12.92
CA THR A 605 73.35 17.99 12.24
C THR A 605 73.01 19.31 11.56
N ASP A 606 71.73 19.65 11.40
CA ASP A 606 71.31 20.66 10.45
C ASP A 606 71.37 22.08 11.04
N THR A 607 71.57 23.07 10.18
CA THR A 607 71.63 24.47 10.58
C THR A 607 70.22 25.01 10.79
N SER A 608 69.91 25.49 11.99
CA SER A 608 68.62 26.15 12.25
C SER A 608 68.47 27.39 11.36
N VAL A 609 67.43 27.44 10.52
CA VAL A 609 67.16 28.54 9.58
C VAL A 609 65.78 29.15 9.80
N SER A 610 65.70 30.48 9.80
CA SER A 610 64.45 31.23 9.97
C SER A 610 63.54 31.23 8.73
N ALA A 611 64.01 30.67 7.62
CA ALA A 611 63.26 30.35 6.41
C ALA A 611 64.01 29.25 5.65
N LEU A 612 63.39 28.08 5.44
CA LEU A 612 63.93 27.00 4.62
C LEU A 612 63.99 27.46 3.15
N ALA A 613 65.01 27.04 2.40
CA ALA A 613 65.13 27.34 0.98
C ALA A 613 65.80 26.19 0.22
N ILE A 614 65.27 25.89 -0.98
CA ILE A 614 65.97 25.09 -1.98
C ILE A 614 67.08 25.97 -2.57
N THR A 615 68.33 25.56 -2.42
CA THR A 615 69.51 26.28 -2.92
C THR A 615 69.99 25.78 -4.28
N GLY A 616 69.58 24.57 -4.69
CA GLY A 616 69.85 24.02 -6.02
C GLY A 616 69.26 22.62 -6.21
N VAL A 617 69.26 22.13 -7.46
CA VAL A 617 68.87 20.77 -7.82
C VAL A 617 70.09 20.01 -8.31
N ASN A 618 70.37 18.85 -7.71
CA ASN A 618 71.48 17.99 -8.08
C ASN A 618 70.98 16.85 -8.97
N LEU A 619 71.68 16.61 -10.08
CA LEU A 619 71.49 15.44 -10.94
C LEU A 619 72.76 14.56 -10.86
N PRO A 620 72.83 13.58 -9.95
CA PRO A 620 73.94 12.63 -9.90
C PRO A 620 74.08 11.85 -11.21
N SER A 621 75.29 11.37 -11.55
CA SER A 621 75.55 10.65 -12.81
C SER A 621 74.54 9.52 -13.06
N GLY A 622 73.87 9.55 -14.23
CA GLY A 622 72.75 8.65 -14.57
C GLY A 622 71.35 9.18 -14.26
N SER A 623 71.24 10.31 -13.52
CA SER A 623 69.97 10.96 -13.21
C SER A 623 69.62 12.03 -14.25
N SER A 624 68.34 12.15 -14.57
CA SER A 624 67.83 13.21 -15.46
C SER A 624 66.35 13.49 -15.21
N ILE A 625 65.92 14.70 -15.55
CA ILE A 625 64.51 15.12 -15.57
C ILE A 625 64.25 15.65 -16.98
N LYS A 626 63.28 15.06 -17.69
CA LYS A 626 63.04 15.26 -19.13
C LYS A 626 61.55 15.21 -19.48
N ASP A 627 61.14 15.82 -20.58
CA ASP A 627 59.82 15.56 -21.19
C ASP A 627 59.76 14.15 -21.82
N ALA A 628 58.63 13.82 -22.46
CA ALA A 628 58.48 12.61 -23.26
C ALA A 628 59.28 12.63 -24.58
N GLY A 629 59.71 13.81 -25.06
CA GLY A 629 60.58 13.98 -26.23
C GLY A 629 62.07 13.74 -25.93
N GLY A 630 62.46 13.67 -24.66
CA GLY A 630 63.84 13.54 -24.20
C GLY A 630 64.59 14.86 -24.00
N LEU A 631 63.93 16.02 -24.14
CA LEU A 631 64.44 17.35 -23.83
C LEU A 631 64.63 17.50 -22.31
N ALA A 632 65.78 18.05 -21.88
CA ALA A 632 66.09 18.19 -20.46
C ALA A 632 65.41 19.41 -19.85
N ALA A 633 64.95 19.28 -18.60
CA ALA A 633 64.19 20.32 -17.91
C ALA A 633 65.02 21.54 -17.46
N ASP A 634 64.41 22.72 -17.51
CA ASP A 634 64.90 23.92 -16.81
C ASP A 634 64.49 23.87 -15.33
N LEU A 635 65.49 23.61 -14.49
CA LEU A 635 65.33 23.45 -13.04
C LEU A 635 65.57 24.77 -12.27
N SER A 636 65.77 25.90 -12.96
CA SER A 636 66.07 27.19 -12.32
C SER A 636 64.96 27.66 -11.37
N GLY A 637 63.69 27.45 -11.73
CA GLY A 637 62.52 27.77 -10.91
C GLY A 637 62.35 26.94 -9.63
N ALA A 638 63.19 25.92 -9.41
CA ALA A 638 63.20 25.16 -8.16
C ALA A 638 63.83 25.94 -6.98
N VAL A 639 64.72 26.89 -7.26
CA VAL A 639 65.40 27.69 -6.23
C VAL A 639 64.41 28.68 -5.61
N LYS A 640 63.97 28.37 -4.39
CA LYS A 640 62.92 29.13 -3.68
C LYS A 640 63.11 29.10 -2.17
N THR A 641 62.87 30.25 -1.54
CA THR A 641 62.74 30.40 -0.08
C THR A 641 61.28 30.28 0.34
N PHE A 642 61.02 29.48 1.38
CA PHE A 642 59.73 29.28 2.01
C PHE A 642 59.64 30.15 3.27
N SER A 643 59.36 31.44 3.09
CA SER A 643 59.50 32.49 4.13
C SER A 643 58.65 32.34 5.41
N GLY A 644 57.80 31.31 5.51
CA GLY A 644 57.05 30.98 6.72
C GLY A 644 57.38 29.60 7.33
N LEU A 645 58.31 28.84 6.74
CA LEU A 645 58.74 27.51 7.19
C LEU A 645 60.16 27.61 7.78
N GLN A 646 60.33 27.23 9.04
CA GLN A 646 61.59 27.35 9.77
C GLN A 646 62.12 25.98 10.18
N ILE A 647 63.43 25.84 10.31
CA ILE A 647 64.08 24.65 10.87
C ILE A 647 64.71 25.01 12.22
N SER A 648 64.44 24.18 13.23
CA SER A 648 64.97 24.33 14.59
C SER A 648 65.61 23.02 15.07
N THR A 649 66.94 22.97 15.04
CA THR A 649 67.73 21.88 15.62
C THR A 649 67.94 22.02 17.14
N ALA A 650 67.29 23.00 17.78
CA ALA A 650 67.24 23.15 19.23
C ALA A 650 66.21 22.19 19.86
N SER A 651 66.65 21.36 20.81
CA SER A 651 65.76 20.45 21.55
C SER A 651 64.84 21.23 22.48
N THR A 652 63.55 21.28 22.14
CA THR A 652 62.51 21.95 22.92
C THR A 652 61.85 20.97 23.91
N THR A 653 61.96 21.27 25.20
CA THR A 653 61.11 20.63 26.22
C THR A 653 59.69 21.20 26.05
N PRO A 654 58.63 20.36 26.03
CA PRO A 654 57.33 20.78 25.49
C PRO A 654 56.64 21.85 26.34
N THR A 655 56.21 22.93 25.70
CA THR A 655 55.31 23.94 26.24
C THR A 655 54.03 24.01 25.40
N THR A 656 52.88 23.95 26.06
CA THR A 656 51.55 23.81 25.45
C THR A 656 51.23 24.90 24.41
N PRO A 657 50.78 24.54 23.19
CA PRO A 657 50.29 25.51 22.21
C PRO A 657 48.98 26.19 22.65
N THR A 658 48.86 27.50 22.43
CA THR A 658 47.61 28.25 22.55
C THR A 658 47.07 28.62 21.17
N THR A 659 45.86 28.16 20.84
CA THR A 659 45.24 28.30 19.52
C THR A 659 44.88 29.74 19.13
N PRO A 660 45.32 30.24 17.97
CA PRO A 660 44.67 31.34 17.24
C PRO A 660 43.56 30.78 16.34
N THR A 661 42.33 31.26 16.51
CA THR A 661 41.15 30.71 15.80
C THR A 661 40.92 31.36 14.44
N THR A 662 41.07 30.60 13.35
CA THR A 662 40.27 30.81 12.13
C THR A 662 38.85 30.29 12.41
N PRO A 663 37.77 30.95 11.96
CA PRO A 663 36.42 30.44 12.13
C PRO A 663 36.16 29.29 11.15
N THR A 664 36.44 28.06 11.58
CA THR A 664 35.89 26.85 10.95
C THR A 664 34.36 26.96 10.93
N PRO A 665 33.66 26.57 9.84
CA PRO A 665 32.24 26.28 9.95
C PRO A 665 32.02 25.23 11.06
N PRO A 666 30.92 25.27 11.82
CA PRO A 666 30.68 24.26 12.84
C PRO A 666 30.60 22.88 12.16
N SER A 667 31.41 21.91 12.60
CA SER A 667 31.21 20.51 12.18
C SER A 667 29.84 20.07 12.69
N ILE A 668 28.90 19.87 11.76
CA ILE A 668 27.55 19.42 12.06
C ILE A 668 27.60 17.89 12.06
N ALA A 669 27.13 17.27 13.14
CA ALA A 669 27.07 15.83 13.25
C ALA A 669 26.28 15.21 12.07
N PRO A 670 26.73 14.08 11.50
CA PRO A 670 26.08 13.46 10.35
C PRO A 670 24.64 13.06 10.69
N VAL A 671 23.73 13.27 9.74
CA VAL A 671 22.32 12.92 9.88
C VAL A 671 22.15 11.44 9.57
N LEU A 672 21.73 10.68 10.57
CA LEU A 672 21.43 9.25 10.47
C LEU A 672 19.91 9.06 10.54
N THR A 673 19.33 8.49 9.48
CA THR A 673 17.90 8.18 9.39
C THR A 673 17.64 6.68 9.27
N ILE A 674 16.49 6.26 9.77
CA ILE A 674 15.95 4.90 9.67
C ILE A 674 14.51 4.99 9.16
N ALA A 675 14.13 4.11 8.23
CA ALA A 675 12.80 4.11 7.64
C ALA A 675 11.72 3.48 8.54
N ASP A 676 12.09 2.48 9.35
CA ASP A 676 11.21 1.78 10.30
C ASP A 676 12.00 1.43 11.57
N PRO A 677 11.57 1.86 12.78
CA PRO A 677 12.22 1.52 14.04
C PRO A 677 11.87 0.10 14.56
N THR A 678 11.02 -0.66 13.88
CA THR A 678 10.40 -1.92 14.37
C THR A 678 10.21 -2.98 13.28
N LEU A 679 11.30 -3.66 12.92
CA LEU A 679 11.31 -4.71 11.91
C LEU A 679 10.98 -6.11 12.48
N SER A 680 10.48 -7.00 11.62
CA SER A 680 10.40 -8.43 11.91
C SER A 680 10.88 -9.24 10.71
N VAL A 681 11.63 -10.29 10.98
CA VAL A 681 12.32 -11.11 9.99
C VAL A 681 11.98 -12.59 10.22
N ASN A 682 11.84 -13.35 9.13
CA ASN A 682 11.66 -14.80 9.25
C ASN A 682 12.99 -15.43 9.66
N GLY A 683 12.98 -16.32 10.65
CA GLY A 683 14.14 -17.17 10.96
C GLY A 683 14.49 -18.13 9.81
N GLN A 684 15.49 -18.98 10.01
CA GLN A 684 15.95 -20.01 9.07
C GLN A 684 16.45 -19.49 7.71
N GLY A 685 16.87 -18.22 7.63
CA GLY A 685 17.48 -17.61 6.44
C GLY A 685 16.69 -16.46 5.82
N GLY A 686 15.59 -16.02 6.44
CA GLY A 686 14.80 -14.88 5.97
C GLY A 686 15.54 -13.55 6.09
N THR A 687 15.14 -12.58 5.26
CA THR A 687 15.80 -11.29 5.10
C THR A 687 14.84 -10.11 5.26
N VAL A 688 15.35 -8.98 5.77
CA VAL A 688 14.64 -7.69 5.83
C VAL A 688 15.60 -6.55 5.49
N ASP A 689 15.13 -5.48 4.87
CA ASP A 689 15.92 -4.27 4.65
C ASP A 689 15.92 -3.42 5.94
N LEU A 690 17.08 -2.91 6.35
CA LEU A 690 17.20 -2.06 7.53
C LEU A 690 16.75 -0.60 7.29
N GLY A 691 16.61 -0.17 6.03
CA GLY A 691 16.10 1.15 5.70
C GLY A 691 16.94 2.32 6.23
N VAL A 692 18.24 2.11 6.42
CA VAL A 692 19.18 3.10 6.99
C VAL A 692 19.74 3.99 5.89
N LYS A 693 19.89 5.30 6.16
CA LYS A 693 20.66 6.24 5.33
C LYS A 693 21.50 7.18 6.19
N VAL A 694 22.59 7.68 5.62
CA VAL A 694 23.49 8.63 6.30
C VAL A 694 23.87 9.78 5.38
N THR A 695 23.88 11.01 5.89
CA THR A 695 24.39 12.18 5.16
C THR A 695 25.28 13.04 6.05
N THR A 696 26.29 13.68 5.45
CA THR A 696 27.08 14.77 6.07
C THR A 696 26.83 16.06 5.30
N THR A 697 27.02 17.19 5.97
CA THR A 697 27.03 18.52 5.36
C THR A 697 28.40 18.97 4.85
N ASP A 698 29.49 18.30 5.25
CA ASP A 698 30.82 18.53 4.67
C ASP A 698 31.24 17.34 3.77
N PRO A 699 31.35 17.54 2.44
CA PRO A 699 31.74 16.46 1.51
C PRO A 699 33.14 15.89 1.71
N ASN A 700 34.00 16.49 2.55
CA ASN A 700 35.35 16.01 2.83
C ASN A 700 35.39 15.00 3.99
N ASP A 701 34.33 14.89 4.80
CA ASP A 701 34.29 14.01 5.96
C ASP A 701 34.39 12.52 5.59
N VAL A 702 35.25 11.80 6.30
CA VAL A 702 35.28 10.33 6.27
C VAL A 702 34.17 9.81 7.19
N VAL A 703 32.98 9.60 6.61
CA VAL A 703 31.80 9.11 7.33
C VAL A 703 31.78 7.59 7.45
N THR A 704 31.60 7.11 8.68
CA THR A 704 31.40 5.70 9.03
C THR A 704 30.12 5.53 9.85
N VAL A 705 29.48 4.35 9.78
CA VAL A 705 28.32 4.01 10.61
C VAL A 705 28.62 2.74 11.39
N ASN A 706 28.50 2.80 12.71
CA ASN A 706 28.65 1.64 13.59
C ASN A 706 27.28 1.14 14.05
N ILE A 707 26.99 -0.14 13.77
CA ILE A 707 25.79 -0.87 14.18
C ILE A 707 26.17 -1.83 15.30
N THR A 708 25.51 -1.70 16.45
CA THR A 708 25.75 -2.51 17.65
C THR A 708 24.51 -3.27 18.07
N GLY A 709 24.67 -4.37 18.82
CA GLY A 709 23.54 -5.15 19.35
C GLY A 709 23.12 -6.34 18.47
N LEU A 710 23.74 -6.51 17.30
CA LEU A 710 23.51 -7.65 16.39
C LEU A 710 23.83 -8.98 17.11
N PRO A 711 22.86 -9.92 17.26
CA PRO A 711 23.08 -11.21 17.88
C PRO A 711 23.85 -12.17 16.95
N GLY A 712 24.45 -13.20 17.54
CA GLY A 712 25.34 -14.14 16.82
C GLY A 712 24.66 -15.05 15.78
N TYR A 713 23.35 -14.93 15.57
CA TYR A 713 22.60 -15.63 14.53
C TYR A 713 22.10 -14.69 13.41
N GLU A 714 22.26 -13.37 13.53
CA GLU A 714 21.96 -12.39 12.48
C GLU A 714 23.23 -12.03 11.69
N THR A 715 23.03 -11.52 10.47
CA THR A 715 24.10 -11.02 9.60
C THR A 715 23.60 -9.80 8.84
N ILE A 716 24.47 -8.81 8.57
CA ILE A 716 24.12 -7.67 7.71
C ILE A 716 24.90 -7.80 6.39
N THR A 717 24.26 -7.56 5.27
CA THR A 717 24.86 -7.59 3.93
C THR A 717 24.57 -6.27 3.22
N ASP A 718 25.60 -5.60 2.69
CA ASP A 718 25.41 -4.40 1.85
C ASP A 718 25.08 -4.78 0.40
N LYS A 719 24.59 -3.80 -0.39
CA LYS A 719 24.26 -3.98 -1.81
C LYS A 719 25.29 -3.35 -2.75
N LEU A 720 26.42 -2.86 -2.22
CA LEU A 720 27.49 -2.23 -2.99
C LEU A 720 28.44 -3.28 -3.58
N ASP A 721 28.90 -4.22 -2.76
CA ASP A 721 29.73 -5.36 -3.19
C ASP A 721 29.19 -6.72 -2.69
N GLY A 722 28.16 -6.74 -1.83
CA GLY A 722 27.58 -7.97 -1.27
C GLY A 722 28.32 -8.49 -0.03
N GLN A 723 29.24 -7.69 0.54
CA GLN A 723 29.99 -8.06 1.74
C GLN A 723 29.06 -8.27 2.93
N THR A 724 29.32 -9.35 3.67
CA THR A 724 28.44 -9.82 4.76
C THR A 724 29.16 -9.76 6.11
N PHE A 725 28.64 -8.90 6.97
CA PHE A 725 29.17 -8.55 8.29
C PHE A 725 28.48 -9.35 9.40
N LYS A 726 29.27 -9.77 10.40
CA LYS A 726 28.81 -10.54 11.56
C LYS A 726 29.62 -10.14 12.79
N GLY A 727 28.95 -9.95 13.93
CA GLY A 727 29.60 -9.59 15.20
C GLY A 727 28.77 -8.57 15.99
N LYS A 728 29.09 -8.39 17.28
CA LYS A 728 28.32 -7.51 18.20
C LYS A 728 28.41 -6.01 17.89
N SER A 729 29.38 -5.63 17.07
CA SER A 729 29.60 -4.28 16.52
C SER A 729 30.05 -4.46 15.07
N VAL A 730 29.48 -3.69 14.15
CA VAL A 730 29.77 -3.71 12.71
C VAL A 730 29.95 -2.27 12.25
N THR A 731 31.14 -1.93 11.76
CA THR A 731 31.45 -0.61 11.20
C THR A 731 31.42 -0.66 9.68
N LEU A 732 30.62 0.22 9.07
CA LEU A 732 30.38 0.34 7.63
C LEU A 732 30.87 1.71 7.14
N THR A 733 31.23 1.81 5.86
CA THR A 733 31.38 3.10 5.18
C THR A 733 30.02 3.67 4.77
N ALA A 734 29.88 4.99 4.63
CA ALA A 734 28.63 5.61 4.14
C ALA A 734 28.13 4.98 2.84
N ALA A 735 29.01 4.78 1.85
CA ALA A 735 28.65 4.16 0.56
C ALA A 735 28.02 2.76 0.69
N GLN A 736 28.44 1.95 1.67
CA GLN A 736 27.83 0.64 1.94
C GLN A 736 26.45 0.79 2.57
N VAL A 737 26.28 1.74 3.49
CA VAL A 737 24.97 2.05 4.11
C VAL A 737 23.98 2.53 3.06
N ASP A 738 24.36 3.53 2.26
CA ASP A 738 23.45 4.19 1.32
C ASP A 738 23.09 3.33 0.11
N SER A 739 23.89 2.30 -0.20
CA SER A 739 23.52 1.21 -1.12
C SER A 739 22.28 0.43 -0.65
N GLY A 740 22.00 0.45 0.66
CA GLY A 740 20.97 -0.32 1.33
C GLY A 740 21.55 -1.54 2.04
N LEU A 741 21.08 -1.80 3.26
CA LEU A 741 21.58 -2.87 4.13
C LEU A 741 20.49 -3.93 4.32
N THR A 742 20.79 -5.19 3.99
CA THR A 742 19.90 -6.32 4.21
C THR A 742 20.34 -7.12 5.42
N LEU A 743 19.47 -7.23 6.43
CA LEU A 743 19.66 -8.12 7.56
C LEU A 743 19.12 -9.51 7.22
N GLN A 744 19.89 -10.56 7.49
CA GLN A 744 19.45 -11.96 7.40
C GLN A 744 19.46 -12.63 8.76
N SER A 745 18.33 -13.24 9.14
CA SER A 745 18.24 -14.05 10.36
C SER A 745 18.46 -15.53 10.08
N ASN A 746 19.48 -16.09 10.74
CA ASN A 746 19.73 -17.53 10.79
C ASN A 746 19.22 -18.15 12.12
N TYR A 747 18.26 -17.50 12.78
CA TYR A 747 17.63 -18.03 13.99
C TYR A 747 16.90 -19.36 13.73
N LYS A 748 17.01 -20.33 14.64
CA LYS A 748 16.47 -21.70 14.50
C LYS A 748 15.75 -22.23 15.75
N GLY A 749 15.44 -21.36 16.71
CA GLY A 749 14.67 -21.73 17.91
C GLY A 749 13.17 -21.56 17.72
N ASN A 750 12.40 -21.97 18.74
CA ASN A 750 10.93 -21.93 18.76
C ASN A 750 10.39 -20.88 19.74
N SER A 751 11.11 -19.77 19.91
CA SER A 751 10.71 -18.61 20.72
C SER A 751 10.96 -17.34 19.92
N ASP A 752 10.37 -16.23 20.34
CA ASP A 752 10.42 -14.97 19.58
C ASP A 752 11.41 -13.96 20.21
N PRO A 753 12.74 -14.08 20.02
CA PRO A 753 13.69 -13.10 20.55
C PRO A 753 13.51 -11.73 19.89
N VAL A 754 13.78 -10.70 20.70
CA VAL A 754 13.73 -9.29 20.27
C VAL A 754 15.11 -8.67 20.45
N SER A 755 15.76 -8.33 19.34
CA SER A 755 17.05 -7.65 19.27
C SER A 755 16.84 -6.14 19.19
N THR A 756 17.71 -5.34 19.83
CA THR A 756 17.75 -3.88 19.61
C THR A 756 19.08 -3.51 18.99
N LEU A 757 19.07 -3.20 17.70
CA LEU A 757 20.21 -2.67 16.99
C LEU A 757 20.33 -1.18 17.31
N THR A 758 21.50 -0.74 17.76
CA THR A 758 21.79 0.68 18.01
C THR A 758 22.84 1.17 17.01
N LEU A 759 22.48 2.19 16.24
CA LEU A 759 23.22 2.71 15.10
C LEU A 759 23.73 4.12 15.42
N THR A 760 24.99 4.41 15.08
CA THR A 760 25.59 5.75 15.19
C THR A 760 26.43 6.05 13.95
N ALA A 761 26.22 7.22 13.35
CA ALA A 761 27.08 7.73 12.29
C ALA A 761 28.18 8.61 12.90
N THR A 762 29.42 8.46 12.45
CA THR A 762 30.56 9.29 12.88
C THR A 762 31.24 9.83 11.64
N ALA A 763 31.27 11.16 11.54
CA ALA A 763 32.04 11.92 10.57
C ALA A 763 33.40 12.25 11.17
N LYS A 764 34.45 12.17 10.35
CA LYS A 764 35.77 12.65 10.71
C LYS A 764 36.36 13.49 9.58
N ASP A 765 36.71 14.72 9.89
CA ASP A 765 37.44 15.60 9.00
C ASP A 765 38.88 15.07 8.83
N PRO A 766 39.34 14.76 7.60
CA PRO A 766 40.70 14.26 7.36
C PRO A 766 41.77 15.36 7.39
N VAL A 767 41.39 16.64 7.41
CA VAL A 767 42.26 17.83 7.42
C VAL A 767 42.44 18.38 8.82
N THR A 768 41.36 18.65 9.57
CA THR A 768 41.46 19.12 10.97
C THR A 768 41.63 17.98 11.97
N GLY A 769 41.11 16.79 11.65
CA GLY A 769 41.04 15.67 12.58
C GLY A 769 39.84 15.70 13.54
N ASP A 770 38.97 16.72 13.46
CA ASP A 770 37.74 16.82 14.25
C ASP A 770 36.80 15.62 13.97
N VAL A 771 36.03 15.24 14.99
CA VAL A 771 35.13 14.08 14.96
C VAL A 771 33.78 14.47 15.52
N THR A 772 32.71 14.25 14.76
CA THR A 772 31.33 14.44 15.21
C THR A 772 30.49 13.19 14.99
N THR A 773 29.57 12.93 15.91
CA THR A 773 28.76 11.69 15.95
C THR A 773 27.29 12.03 16.04
N SER A 774 26.46 11.33 15.27
CA SER A 774 25.00 11.47 15.28
C SER A 774 24.42 11.13 16.66
N ALA A 775 23.19 11.58 16.92
CA ALA A 775 22.39 10.91 17.94
C ALA A 775 22.24 9.41 17.59
N PRO A 776 22.23 8.50 18.59
CA PRO A 776 22.03 7.08 18.32
C PRO A 776 20.58 6.83 17.86
N GLN A 777 20.42 6.09 16.77
CA GLN A 777 19.14 5.57 16.30
C GLN A 777 18.98 4.10 16.72
N THR A 778 17.75 3.64 16.95
CA THR A 778 17.48 2.25 17.35
C THR A 778 16.47 1.57 16.43
N ILE A 779 16.82 0.38 15.96
CA ILE A 779 15.92 -0.53 15.24
C ILE A 779 15.67 -1.75 16.12
N THR A 780 14.42 -2.04 16.41
CA THR A 780 13.99 -3.25 17.11
C THR A 780 13.69 -4.34 16.09
N VAL A 781 14.41 -5.46 16.13
CA VAL A 781 14.24 -6.61 15.23
C VAL A 781 13.58 -7.74 16.00
N LYS A 782 12.59 -8.41 15.40
CA LYS A 782 11.91 -9.58 15.96
C LYS A 782 12.10 -10.81 15.08
N ASP A 783 12.82 -11.81 15.58
CA ASP A 783 12.85 -13.17 15.01
C ASP A 783 11.90 -14.09 15.78
N PRO A 784 11.47 -15.21 15.16
CA PRO A 784 10.96 -15.21 13.80
C PRO A 784 9.66 -14.37 13.73
N ARG A 785 9.16 -14.07 12.53
CA ARG A 785 7.79 -13.57 12.36
C ARG A 785 6.79 -14.49 13.10
N PRO A 786 5.88 -13.95 13.94
CA PRO A 786 4.77 -14.71 14.52
C PRO A 786 3.97 -15.45 13.43
N ALA A 787 3.73 -16.74 13.63
CA ALA A 787 3.38 -17.67 12.55
C ALA A 787 2.02 -17.37 11.89
N THR A 788 2.02 -16.54 10.85
CA THR A 788 0.92 -16.42 9.89
C THR A 788 0.91 -17.70 9.05
N ALA A 789 -0.14 -18.51 9.18
CA ALA A 789 -0.21 -19.83 8.55
C ALA A 789 -0.38 -19.72 7.03
N ALA A 790 0.74 -19.81 6.30
CA ALA A 790 0.78 -19.79 4.84
C ALA A 790 1.01 -21.21 4.27
N THR A 791 -0.04 -21.83 3.75
CA THR A 791 0.03 -23.15 3.10
C THR A 791 0.75 -23.05 1.75
N THR A 792 1.84 -23.77 1.56
CA THR A 792 2.63 -23.74 0.31
C THR A 792 1.97 -24.55 -0.81
N THR A 793 1.41 -23.88 -1.81
CA THR A 793 1.05 -24.49 -3.10
C THR A 793 2.25 -24.49 -4.05
N SER A 794 2.71 -25.68 -4.43
CA SER A 794 3.77 -25.85 -5.42
C SER A 794 3.27 -25.54 -6.83
N GLN A 795 3.83 -24.54 -7.51
CA GLN A 795 3.56 -24.33 -8.94
C GLN A 795 4.23 -25.42 -9.78
N GLN A 796 3.44 -26.09 -10.61
CA GLN A 796 3.91 -27.10 -11.56
C GLN A 796 4.10 -26.47 -12.94
N THR A 797 5.35 -26.28 -13.37
CA THR A 797 5.70 -25.91 -14.75
C THR A 797 6.50 -27.02 -15.43
N SER A 798 5.96 -27.53 -16.53
CA SER A 798 6.47 -28.72 -17.22
C SER A 798 7.72 -28.42 -18.06
N THR A 799 8.78 -29.23 -17.89
CA THR A 799 9.89 -29.32 -18.86
C THR A 799 10.18 -30.80 -19.19
N VAL A 800 10.84 -31.03 -20.34
CA VAL A 800 10.84 -32.34 -21.05
C VAL A 800 12.02 -33.22 -20.64
N THR A 801 11.81 -34.54 -20.72
CA THR A 801 12.70 -35.64 -20.34
C THR A 801 14.03 -35.74 -21.12
N THR A 802 15.12 -36.09 -20.41
CA THR A 802 16.13 -37.05 -20.92
C THR A 802 17.01 -37.69 -19.82
N SER A 803 17.24 -39.01 -19.95
CA SER A 803 18.36 -39.84 -19.43
C SER A 803 18.81 -39.82 -17.93
N GLN A 804 18.53 -40.94 -17.26
CA GLN A 804 19.30 -41.58 -16.16
C GLN A 804 20.69 -42.12 -16.65
N PRO A 805 21.52 -42.85 -15.86
CA PRO A 805 21.64 -43.01 -14.38
C PRO A 805 23.11 -42.92 -13.83
N THR A 806 23.33 -42.96 -12.50
CA THR A 806 24.18 -43.98 -11.78
C THR A 806 24.49 -43.66 -10.28
N THR A 807 24.15 -44.62 -9.38
CA THR A 807 24.92 -45.23 -8.25
C THR A 807 25.82 -44.41 -7.27
N VAL A 808 26.09 -44.75 -5.98
CA VAL A 808 25.62 -45.75 -4.96
C VAL A 808 26.25 -45.40 -3.57
N THR A 809 25.84 -46.09 -2.49
CA THR A 809 26.47 -46.26 -1.14
C THR A 809 26.41 -45.16 -0.06
N THR A 810 26.02 -45.58 1.14
CA THR A 810 26.42 -45.06 2.46
C THR A 810 27.71 -45.76 2.96
N PRO A 811 28.34 -45.25 4.04
CA PRO A 811 28.66 -46.15 5.16
C PRO A 811 28.41 -45.53 6.57
N THR A 812 28.86 -46.22 7.63
CA THR A 812 28.38 -46.13 9.03
C THR A 812 29.33 -45.43 10.04
N SER A 813 28.80 -45.18 11.25
CA SER A 813 29.50 -44.68 12.47
C SER A 813 30.53 -45.67 13.07
N PRO A 814 31.42 -45.23 14.00
CA PRO A 814 31.34 -45.76 15.39
C PRO A 814 31.79 -44.81 16.57
N GLN A 815 31.20 -44.99 17.77
CA GLN A 815 31.79 -45.03 19.15
C GLN A 815 32.67 -43.85 19.73
N THR A 816 32.85 -43.56 21.05
CA THR A 816 32.26 -43.95 22.37
C THR A 816 32.62 -42.98 23.54
N THR A 817 31.80 -43.00 24.62
CA THR A 817 31.98 -42.73 26.10
C THR A 817 33.40 -42.60 26.73
N PRO A 818 33.64 -41.91 27.90
CA PRO A 818 32.95 -42.02 29.23
C PRO A 818 32.57 -40.68 29.93
N VAL A 819 31.74 -40.53 30.99
CA VAL A 819 31.26 -41.32 32.17
C VAL A 819 32.05 -41.13 33.48
N THR A 820 31.44 -40.47 34.48
CA THR A 820 31.55 -40.71 35.95
C THR A 820 30.32 -40.16 36.70
N ASP A 821 29.83 -40.88 37.71
CA ASP A 821 28.81 -40.50 38.72
C ASP A 821 29.34 -40.90 40.13
N PRO A 822 28.83 -40.33 41.24
CA PRO A 822 28.03 -41.20 42.13
C PRO A 822 26.87 -40.54 42.89
N SER A 823 25.66 -41.10 42.73
CA SER A 823 24.53 -41.04 43.68
C SER A 823 24.81 -41.85 44.98
N PRO A 824 24.05 -41.73 46.11
CA PRO A 824 22.63 -42.14 46.18
C PRO A 824 21.72 -41.17 47.01
N SER A 825 20.38 -41.20 46.93
CA SER A 825 19.49 -42.20 47.57
C SER A 825 18.03 -41.70 47.64
N THR A 826 16.93 -42.46 47.83
CA THR A 826 16.59 -43.88 47.53
C THR A 826 15.06 -44.09 47.62
N GLY A 827 14.39 -44.51 46.53
CA GLY A 827 13.12 -45.28 46.56
C GLY A 827 11.79 -44.49 46.66
N THR A 828 10.63 -45.03 46.25
CA THR A 828 10.28 -46.37 45.67
C THR A 828 9.05 -46.25 44.73
N ASN A 829 9.08 -46.73 43.46
CA ASN A 829 8.58 -48.05 42.97
C ASN A 829 7.02 -48.10 42.79
N THR A 830 6.33 -48.67 41.78
CA THR A 830 6.56 -49.72 40.74
C THR A 830 5.81 -49.40 39.42
N GLY A 831 6.30 -49.70 38.19
CA GLY A 831 5.90 -50.87 37.36
C GLY A 831 4.78 -50.59 36.31
N TRP A 832 4.53 -51.34 35.22
CA TRP A 832 5.26 -52.42 34.51
C TRP A 832 4.57 -52.80 33.14
N TRP A 833 5.25 -52.66 31.97
CA TRP A 833 4.99 -53.25 30.60
C TRP A 833 3.59 -53.07 29.92
N GLY A 834 3.39 -53.21 28.58
CA GLY A 834 4.32 -53.29 27.44
C GLY A 834 3.73 -53.93 26.15
N GLN A 835 4.17 -53.50 24.96
CA GLN A 835 4.01 -54.08 23.59
C GLN A 835 2.61 -54.35 22.99
N HIS A 836 2.51 -54.21 21.65
CA HIS A 836 2.12 -55.22 20.63
C HIS A 836 1.99 -54.48 19.26
N ARG A 837 2.87 -54.70 18.26
CA ARG A 837 3.04 -55.84 17.31
C ARG A 837 2.05 -55.84 16.12
N ASP A 838 2.65 -55.82 14.93
CA ASP A 838 2.05 -55.92 13.58
C ASP A 838 1.81 -57.39 13.15
N LEU A 839 0.79 -57.64 12.30
CA LEU A 839 0.71 -58.76 11.33
C LEU A 839 -0.57 -58.75 10.46
N ILE A 840 -0.47 -59.27 9.23
CA ILE A 840 -1.50 -59.27 8.17
C ILE A 840 -2.17 -60.66 8.02
N SER A 841 -3.50 -60.70 7.88
CA SER A 841 -4.34 -61.65 7.10
C SER A 841 -5.82 -61.50 7.50
N GLY A 842 -6.83 -61.90 6.73
CA GLY A 842 -6.91 -62.45 5.37
C GLY A 842 -8.40 -62.64 4.99
N GLY A 843 -8.76 -62.56 3.71
CA GLY A 843 -10.17 -62.56 3.28
C GLY A 843 -10.83 -63.95 3.23
N GLY A 844 -12.16 -64.00 3.36
CA GLY A 844 -12.96 -65.22 3.19
C GLY A 844 -14.45 -64.92 3.00
N THR A 845 -15.03 -65.37 1.88
CA THR A 845 -16.44 -65.16 1.50
C THR A 845 -17.32 -66.37 1.89
N THR A 846 -18.63 -66.17 2.08
CA THR A 846 -19.71 -66.79 1.27
C THR A 846 -21.11 -66.54 1.86
N THR A 847 -22.11 -66.43 0.97
CA THR A 847 -23.53 -66.69 1.27
C THR A 847 -23.86 -68.14 0.87
N PRO A 848 -24.98 -68.74 1.29
CA PRO A 848 -26.19 -68.64 0.45
C PRO A 848 -27.57 -68.85 1.14
N ARG A 849 -28.64 -68.42 0.44
CA ARG A 849 -29.99 -69.03 0.42
C ARG A 849 -30.84 -68.98 1.73
N ASP A 850 -32.17 -69.13 1.69
CA ASP A 850 -33.14 -69.30 0.60
C ASP A 850 -34.32 -68.31 0.79
N GLY A 851 -35.26 -68.23 -0.17
CA GLY A 851 -36.50 -67.45 0.01
C GLY A 851 -37.72 -68.01 -0.73
N GLN A 852 -38.83 -68.16 0.00
CA GLN A 852 -40.25 -68.21 -0.43
C GLN A 852 -41.11 -67.88 0.82
N GLY A 853 -42.31 -67.29 0.75
CA GLY A 853 -43.09 -66.77 -0.38
C GLY A 853 -44.51 -66.36 0.08
N PHE A 854 -45.42 -66.16 -0.89
CA PHE A 854 -46.90 -66.09 -0.76
C PHE A 854 -47.59 -64.87 -0.10
N GLU A 855 -48.34 -64.15 -0.95
CA GLU A 855 -49.82 -63.88 -0.88
C GLU A 855 -50.47 -63.24 0.37
N SER A 856 -51.70 -62.68 0.32
CA SER A 856 -52.48 -62.00 -0.74
C SER A 856 -53.76 -61.40 -0.11
N TRP A 857 -54.23 -60.26 -0.64
CA TRP A 857 -55.63 -59.73 -0.58
C TRP A 857 -56.53 -60.00 0.65
N GLY A 858 -56.90 -58.92 1.36
CA GLY A 858 -58.28 -58.40 1.16
C GLY A 858 -59.26 -58.24 2.35
N ARG A 859 -59.74 -56.98 2.49
CA ARG A 859 -61.12 -56.54 2.80
C ARG A 859 -61.70 -56.60 4.23
N HIS A 860 -62.55 -55.58 4.48
CA HIS A 860 -63.79 -55.59 5.29
C HIS A 860 -63.67 -55.68 6.83
N ARG A 861 -64.60 -55.13 7.62
CA ARG A 861 -65.52 -53.95 7.49
C ARG A 861 -66.20 -53.72 8.85
N ASP A 862 -66.79 -52.53 9.07
CA ASP A 862 -67.91 -52.29 10.02
C ASP A 862 -67.57 -52.44 11.54
N SER A 863 -68.24 -51.81 12.54
CA SER A 863 -69.16 -50.65 12.56
C SER A 863 -69.51 -50.14 14.00
N ILE A 864 -69.99 -48.87 14.07
CA ILE A 864 -71.14 -48.35 14.87
C ILE A 864 -71.04 -48.03 16.40
N ALA A 865 -71.79 -46.96 16.77
CA ALA A 865 -72.35 -46.53 18.09
C ALA A 865 -71.41 -45.87 19.15
N SER A 866 -71.86 -44.90 19.97
CA SER A 866 -73.07 -44.02 19.94
C SER A 866 -73.04 -42.92 21.04
N ASP A 867 -73.75 -41.79 20.80
CA ASP A 867 -74.36 -40.87 21.81
C ASP A 867 -73.40 -40.01 22.71
N GLY A 868 -73.72 -38.79 23.18
CA GLY A 868 -74.90 -37.94 22.97
C GLY A 868 -74.78 -36.52 23.60
N THR A 869 -75.38 -35.51 22.96
CA THR A 869 -75.86 -34.18 23.46
C THR A 869 -75.14 -33.46 24.64
N THR A 870 -74.75 -32.18 24.55
CA THR A 870 -75.67 -31.01 24.63
C THR A 870 -74.96 -29.65 24.36
N THR A 871 -75.73 -28.61 24.01
CA THR A 871 -75.37 -27.17 23.88
C THR A 871 -76.58 -26.33 24.38
N PRO A 872 -76.66 -24.97 24.33
CA PRO A 872 -75.69 -23.94 23.91
C PRO A 872 -75.57 -22.68 24.81
N ALA A 873 -74.62 -21.78 24.51
CA ALA A 873 -74.67 -20.33 24.76
C ALA A 873 -73.60 -19.59 23.91
N THR A 874 -73.84 -19.33 22.62
CA THR A 874 -74.29 -18.03 22.05
C THR A 874 -73.29 -16.85 22.17
N GLY A 875 -72.70 -16.41 21.05
CA GLY A 875 -71.76 -15.27 21.01
C GLY A 875 -71.40 -14.67 19.62
N THR A 876 -72.17 -14.97 18.56
CA THR A 876 -72.22 -14.33 17.22
C THR A 876 -70.93 -13.80 16.53
N SER A 877 -70.64 -14.35 15.35
CA SER A 877 -69.57 -13.94 14.43
C SER A 877 -70.02 -13.03 13.26
N THR A 878 -69.21 -12.03 12.90
CA THR A 878 -69.06 -11.45 11.55
C THR A 878 -67.61 -10.91 11.40
N GLY A 879 -67.03 -10.72 10.21
CA GLY A 879 -67.51 -11.09 8.87
C GLY A 879 -66.88 -10.30 7.70
N LEU A 880 -65.57 -10.50 7.45
CA LEU A 880 -64.80 -10.24 6.20
C LEU A 880 -64.85 -8.87 5.46
N ALA A 881 -63.64 -8.43 5.06
CA ALA A 881 -63.28 -7.63 3.86
C ALA A 881 -63.70 -6.14 3.76
N GLY A 882 -62.93 -5.37 2.96
CA GLY A 882 -63.37 -4.08 2.40
C GLY A 882 -62.40 -2.90 2.54
N GLU A 883 -61.71 -2.57 1.45
CA GLU A 883 -60.80 -1.44 1.19
C GLU A 883 -61.34 -0.01 1.49
N GLY A 884 -60.45 1.00 1.39
CA GLY A 884 -60.80 2.18 0.58
C GLY A 884 -61.06 3.55 1.25
N SER A 885 -59.99 4.18 1.74
CA SER A 885 -59.69 5.64 1.78
C SER A 885 -60.78 6.75 1.65
N ALA A 886 -60.57 7.79 2.50
CA ALA A 886 -60.78 9.24 2.29
C ALA A 886 -62.07 9.93 2.79
N LEU A 887 -61.91 11.00 3.60
CA LEU A 887 -62.01 12.39 3.13
C LEU A 887 -61.31 13.40 4.10
N LEU A 888 -61.37 14.70 3.79
CA LEU A 888 -60.68 15.83 4.43
C LEU A 888 -61.70 16.88 4.97
N SER A 889 -61.21 17.90 5.69
CA SER A 889 -61.92 19.07 6.28
C SER A 889 -62.48 18.83 7.70
N GLU A 890 -62.59 19.80 8.62
CA GLU A 890 -62.52 21.26 8.47
C GLU A 890 -61.87 22.02 9.66
N ILE A 891 -60.73 22.68 9.40
CA ILE A 891 -60.42 24.12 9.59
C ILE A 891 -61.20 24.93 10.66
N ARG A 892 -60.52 25.45 11.71
CA ARG A 892 -60.14 26.89 11.91
C ARG A 892 -59.41 27.19 13.23
N ASP A 893 -58.33 27.98 13.18
CA ASP A 893 -58.13 29.25 13.97
C ASP A 893 -56.75 29.89 13.70
N LEU A 894 -56.53 31.16 14.06
CA LEU A 894 -56.70 32.33 13.18
C LEU A 894 -55.78 33.53 13.56
N VAL A 895 -54.92 33.99 12.64
CA VAL A 895 -54.35 35.36 12.48
C VAL A 895 -53.71 36.11 13.67
N ALA A 896 -52.38 36.34 13.59
CA ALA A 896 -51.67 37.64 13.74
C ALA A 896 -50.17 37.42 13.37
N ASN A 897 -49.41 38.28 12.69
CA ASN A 897 -49.50 39.74 12.42
C ASN A 897 -48.97 40.09 11.00
N ARG A 898 -48.76 41.38 10.63
CA ARG A 898 -48.71 41.89 9.23
C ARG A 898 -47.35 42.41 8.70
N GLY A 899 -47.21 42.44 7.36
CA GLY A 899 -46.29 43.29 6.56
C GLY A 899 -46.00 42.70 5.16
N VAL A 900 -46.75 42.99 4.08
CA VAL A 900 -46.80 44.24 3.26
C VAL A 900 -45.44 44.59 2.66
N ALA A 901 -45.20 44.71 1.35
CA ALA A 901 -45.89 44.35 0.08
C ALA A 901 -44.82 44.45 -1.07
N THR A 902 -44.99 44.27 -2.39
CA THR A 902 -46.10 44.14 -3.39
C THR A 902 -45.46 43.43 -4.64
N SER A 903 -45.99 43.23 -5.87
CA SER A 903 -47.25 43.53 -6.58
C SER A 903 -47.42 42.70 -7.87
N ALA A 904 -48.64 42.18 -8.09
CA ALA A 904 -49.42 42.19 -9.35
C ALA A 904 -48.93 41.54 -10.67
N SER A 905 -49.78 40.64 -11.19
CA SER A 905 -49.87 40.05 -12.55
C SER A 905 -50.49 41.07 -13.58
N PRO A 906 -51.03 40.74 -14.79
CA PRO A 906 -51.44 39.46 -15.44
C PRO A 906 -50.76 39.26 -16.84
N ILE A 907 -51.24 38.59 -17.92
CA ILE A 907 -52.55 38.04 -18.37
C ILE A 907 -52.37 36.87 -19.40
N THR A 908 -53.48 36.14 -19.67
CA THR A 908 -53.90 35.34 -20.86
C THR A 908 -52.85 34.73 -21.83
N ALA A 909 -52.82 33.42 -22.19
CA ALA A 909 -53.84 32.36 -22.40
C ALA A 909 -54.46 32.26 -23.81
N ALA A 910 -54.32 31.09 -24.45
CA ALA A 910 -55.18 30.58 -25.53
C ALA A 910 -55.07 29.04 -25.68
N ASP A 911 -56.23 28.40 -25.84
CA ASP A 911 -56.49 27.00 -26.26
C ASP A 911 -56.03 26.78 -27.73
N THR A 912 -55.70 25.63 -28.32
CA THR A 912 -55.95 24.17 -28.13
C THR A 912 -54.64 23.38 -28.49
N SER A 913 -54.50 22.07 -28.79
CA SER A 913 -55.36 20.91 -29.10
C SER A 913 -54.60 19.56 -28.90
N HIS A 914 -55.13 18.43 -29.37
CA HIS A 914 -54.51 17.08 -29.31
C HIS A 914 -53.57 16.75 -30.49
N ALA A 915 -52.42 16.13 -30.18
CA ALA A 915 -51.79 15.10 -31.02
C ALA A 915 -50.90 14.18 -30.15
N SER A 916 -50.79 12.90 -30.49
CA SER A 916 -50.03 11.88 -29.75
C SER A 916 -48.65 11.61 -30.35
N GLY A 917 -47.60 11.52 -29.53
CA GLY A 917 -46.29 11.03 -29.96
C GLY A 917 -45.26 11.03 -28.83
N SER A 918 -44.45 9.98 -28.74
CA SER A 918 -43.35 9.87 -27.78
C SER A 918 -42.05 10.46 -28.34
N THR A 919 -41.23 11.09 -27.50
CA THR A 919 -39.75 11.01 -27.57
C THR A 919 -39.09 11.72 -26.39
N ALA A 920 -38.05 11.12 -25.82
CA ALA A 920 -37.18 11.74 -24.83
C ALA A 920 -35.97 12.42 -25.50
N SER A 921 -36.19 13.59 -26.13
CA SER A 921 -35.12 14.35 -26.80
C SER A 921 -35.44 15.83 -27.00
N SER A 922 -35.03 16.72 -26.08
CA SER A 922 -35.16 18.17 -26.29
C SER A 922 -34.23 19.09 -25.46
N LEU A 923 -33.71 18.68 -24.30
CA LEU A 923 -32.95 19.58 -23.41
C LEU A 923 -31.64 20.11 -24.04
N ALA A 924 -30.84 19.26 -24.69
CA ALA A 924 -29.57 19.67 -25.30
C ALA A 924 -29.75 20.71 -26.44
N SER A 925 -30.84 20.61 -27.20
CA SER A 925 -31.10 21.49 -28.36
C SER A 925 -31.46 22.92 -27.95
N GLN A 926 -32.03 23.13 -26.76
CA GLN A 926 -32.44 24.46 -26.29
C GLN A 926 -31.22 25.29 -25.84
N SER A 927 -30.24 24.68 -25.18
CA SER A 927 -29.00 25.35 -24.75
C SER A 927 -28.19 25.89 -25.91
N PHE A 928 -28.12 25.15 -27.03
CA PHE A 928 -27.34 25.56 -28.21
C PHE A 928 -27.97 26.77 -28.95
N ALA A 929 -29.29 26.93 -28.88
CA ALA A 929 -29.99 28.06 -29.48
C ALA A 929 -29.70 29.38 -28.74
N LEU A 930 -29.72 29.37 -27.41
CA LEU A 930 -29.43 30.55 -26.59
C LEU A 930 -27.98 31.02 -26.74
N LEU A 931 -27.01 30.10 -26.80
CA LEU A 931 -25.59 30.45 -26.91
C LEU A 931 -25.27 31.22 -28.21
N ASN A 932 -25.81 30.76 -29.35
CA ASN A 932 -25.68 31.46 -30.62
C ASN A 932 -26.37 32.84 -30.61
N GLN A 933 -27.48 32.98 -29.89
CA GLN A 933 -28.17 34.26 -29.76
C GLN A 933 -27.40 35.26 -28.87
N TYR A 934 -26.68 34.77 -27.84
CA TYR A 934 -25.81 35.58 -27.00
C TYR A 934 -24.56 36.08 -27.75
N MET A 935 -23.86 35.20 -28.48
CA MET A 935 -22.65 35.57 -29.22
C MET A 935 -22.92 36.51 -30.42
N ALA A 936 -24.15 36.55 -30.93
CA ALA A 936 -24.55 37.50 -31.98
C ALA A 936 -24.81 38.93 -31.46
N GLY A 937 -24.89 39.15 -30.15
CA GLY A 937 -25.35 40.42 -29.56
C GLY A 937 -24.25 41.42 -29.16
N ASN A 938 -23.08 40.96 -28.70
CA ASN A 938 -22.11 41.80 -27.99
C ASN A 938 -20.77 42.01 -28.73
N THR A 939 -20.70 43.02 -29.59
CA THR A 939 -19.44 43.55 -30.12
C THR A 939 -18.99 44.80 -29.36
N GLY A 940 -18.38 44.63 -28.18
CA GLY A 940 -17.97 45.77 -27.34
C GLY A 940 -17.06 45.44 -26.16
N ARG A 941 -15.77 45.80 -26.31
CA ARG A 941 -14.68 45.83 -25.31
C ARG A 941 -15.09 46.21 -23.87
N VAL A 942 -14.61 45.46 -22.88
CA VAL A 942 -14.55 45.85 -21.44
C VAL A 942 -13.22 45.38 -20.82
N ASP A 943 -12.80 46.02 -19.72
CA ASP A 943 -11.48 45.85 -19.06
C ASP A 943 -11.42 44.66 -18.05
N PRO A 944 -10.21 44.23 -17.62
CA PRO A 944 -10.04 43.00 -16.84
C PRO A 944 -10.38 43.15 -15.35
N GLY A 945 -11.52 42.60 -14.94
CA GLY A 945 -11.88 42.42 -13.52
C GLY A 945 -13.31 41.88 -13.34
N GLN A 946 -13.45 40.75 -12.63
CA GLN A 946 -14.67 39.91 -12.59
C GLN A 946 -14.91 39.21 -13.96
N ILE A 947 -15.39 37.97 -14.06
CA ILE A 947 -16.39 37.24 -13.27
C ILE A 947 -15.88 35.86 -12.80
N VAL A 948 -16.48 35.30 -11.75
CA VAL A 948 -16.22 33.95 -11.21
C VAL A 948 -17.24 32.92 -11.70
N ALA A 949 -16.73 31.75 -12.10
CA ALA A 949 -17.39 30.43 -12.23
C ALA A 949 -18.72 30.28 -13.02
N ALA A 950 -18.64 29.58 -14.17
CA ALA A 950 -19.61 28.55 -14.58
C ALA A 950 -19.14 27.76 -15.82
N VAL A 951 -18.30 26.72 -15.66
CA VAL A 951 -18.09 25.69 -16.70
C VAL A 951 -17.92 24.31 -16.05
N SER A 952 -18.66 23.32 -16.57
CA SER A 952 -18.51 21.90 -16.25
C SER A 952 -17.93 21.15 -17.45
N ASN A 953 -16.93 20.29 -17.20
CA ASN A 953 -16.43 19.16 -18.00
C ASN A 953 -16.56 19.23 -19.54
N GLY A 954 -15.41 19.34 -20.23
CA GLY A 954 -15.32 19.36 -21.70
C GLY A 954 -14.03 18.77 -22.26
N ASN A 955 -13.52 17.66 -21.71
CA ASN A 955 -12.33 16.99 -22.24
C ASN A 955 -12.64 16.31 -23.58
N THR A 956 -12.09 16.83 -24.69
CA THR A 956 -11.02 16.18 -25.49
C THR A 956 -10.78 16.98 -26.78
N TRP A 957 -9.57 17.51 -26.97
CA TRP A 957 -9.09 17.98 -28.27
C TRP A 957 -7.64 17.51 -28.45
N ALA A 958 -7.42 16.57 -29.35
CA ALA A 958 -6.09 16.15 -29.80
C ALA A 958 -6.14 15.94 -31.32
N GLN A 959 -5.40 16.77 -32.06
CA GLN A 959 -5.17 16.56 -33.49
C GLN A 959 -3.89 15.74 -33.67
N GLY A 960 -3.81 14.84 -34.67
CA GLY A 960 -2.59 14.04 -34.82
C GLY A 960 -2.52 12.96 -35.90
N SER A 961 -3.29 13.03 -37.00
CA SER A 961 -3.03 12.18 -38.17
C SER A 961 -3.60 12.78 -39.45
N SER A 962 -2.75 12.88 -40.48
CA SER A 962 -3.02 13.58 -41.73
C SER A 962 -3.37 12.63 -42.88
N PHE A 963 -4.46 12.91 -43.61
CA PHE A 963 -4.57 12.52 -45.02
C PHE A 963 -5.18 13.65 -45.86
N LEU A 964 -4.46 14.04 -46.90
CA LEU A 964 -4.88 15.04 -47.89
C LEU A 964 -5.34 14.34 -49.17
N THR A 965 -6.66 14.33 -49.42
CA THR A 965 -7.23 14.19 -50.77
C THR A 965 -8.42 15.14 -50.94
N ARG A 966 -8.57 15.69 -52.15
CA ARG A 966 -9.58 16.72 -52.46
C ARG A 966 -10.92 16.11 -52.94
N PRO A 967 -12.03 16.86 -52.90
CA PRO A 967 -13.39 16.31 -52.96
C PRO A 967 -13.96 16.21 -54.38
N GLN A 968 -15.05 15.44 -54.52
CA GLN A 968 -16.07 15.67 -55.54
C GLN A 968 -17.43 15.10 -55.10
N HIS A 969 -18.47 15.92 -55.28
CA HIS A 969 -19.90 15.71 -54.99
C HIS A 969 -20.30 15.59 -53.51
#